data_AF-D1C4W6-F1
#
_entry.id   AF-D1C4W6-F1
#
_cell.length_a   1.000
_cell.length_b   1.000
_cell.length_c   1.000
_cell.angle_alpha   90.00
_cell.angle_beta   90.00
_cell.angle_gamma   90.00
#
_symmetry.space_group_name_H-M   'P 1'
#
loop_
_entity.id
_entity.type
_entity.pdbx_description
1 polymer ?
#
loop_
_entity_poly.entity_id
_entity_poly.type
_entity_poly.pdbx_seq_one_letter_code
_entity_poly.pdbx_strand_id
1 'polypeptide(L)'
;MIPTRLAIRNFMSYREPVEIDFRGIRVACLSGDNGAGKSALLDAITWALWGKARVNSDRDLISIGAPDMEVTFGFILGEQEFRVTRRRRARATSSATLELEAIEGDRCRSLTGASLRETQQTIDRLLRMDYETFINSAFILQGRADEFTTKTPQQRKQVLAEILNLSEYDRYEEAARQAFRERDRRLREIDLHLAELDQRLADLPRHREEVESLGQELLKLTDRADDLRRRLDAVQERVRSLEFTASQRESVRRRKVELDVAIADLERRRATLHEQIAAHRAVLARRDAIEAGYRELTELRQREADLTDRLSARQELIERRRAIEQAIQQATHRLETEIHSVTCQIDERRLQLKELPDVVARLDAVTAELAELTGVADAIAQEHAAQAAREARRGELQAENKRLRADMEEIKARLDQIEGAGALCPVCRRELGEDERQRLRTEYTAEGKALGDQFRANAAAIKQLQAEAAEAAARIEHLERQRARAEKLERTAAALRERHERLTRAQAETEQLEALLAGLRDRLARGAPGAEHRPALAEVEQALADLPYDREEHQTIRARIAALRGVEEERRQLDVAQTALERDEAQIETLTLQIAQHQAERAAAEAEEAELSEQLTQLEPLRAERDALQAELEALEACRGETQARLGAAQQRLEDCLRLQDLREERIAERRQVAEEKMIYDELTLAFGKRGIQAMIIENVIPELQDEANAILDKMPGNTMRVEFRTQKQTVRGDNTIETLDIVIGDEAGRRPYELYSGGEAFRANFAIRVALSTLLARRAGTRLQTLVIDEGFGTQDSQGRDGLIEAIRAIERDFQTILVITHLSELKEMFPTRIEVRKTPTGSQVRVA
;
A
#
# COMPACT_ATOMS: atom_id res chain seq x y z
N MET A 1 -63.95 6.59 -48.55
CA MET A 1 -63.53 7.34 -49.75
C MET A 1 -64.71 7.38 -50.71
N ILE A 2 -65.11 8.57 -51.18
CA ILE A 2 -66.18 8.81 -52.16
C ILE A 2 -65.61 9.73 -53.27
N PRO A 3 -65.58 9.36 -54.56
CA PRO A 3 -65.06 10.22 -55.61
C PRO A 3 -65.95 11.47 -55.78
N THR A 4 -65.33 12.64 -55.94
CA THR A 4 -66.05 13.89 -56.26
C THR A 4 -65.72 14.40 -57.66
N ARG A 5 -64.46 14.31 -58.09
CA ARG A 5 -64.02 14.84 -59.39
C ARG A 5 -62.84 14.05 -59.94
N LEU A 6 -62.78 13.88 -61.25
CA LEU A 6 -61.61 13.36 -61.95
C LEU A 6 -61.32 14.24 -63.16
N ALA A 7 -60.13 14.85 -63.20
CA ALA A 7 -59.64 15.60 -64.34
C ALA A 7 -58.36 14.92 -64.87
N ILE A 8 -58.32 14.70 -66.18
CA ILE A 8 -57.28 13.92 -66.85
C ILE A 8 -56.78 14.70 -68.07
N ARG A 9 -55.47 14.78 -68.24
CA ARG A 9 -54.81 15.38 -69.41
C ARG A 9 -53.66 14.49 -69.87
N ASN A 10 -53.61 14.21 -71.18
CA ASN A 10 -52.55 13.44 -71.84
C ASN A 10 -52.28 12.05 -71.22
N PHE A 11 -53.32 11.37 -70.73
CA PHE A 11 -53.23 10.06 -70.08
C PHE A 11 -53.82 8.95 -70.97
N MET A 12 -52.99 8.00 -71.39
CA MET A 12 -53.33 6.86 -72.24
C MET A 12 -54.07 7.26 -73.53
N SER A 13 -55.39 7.00 -73.62
CA SER A 13 -56.21 7.35 -74.78
C SER A 13 -56.80 8.77 -74.69
N TYR A 14 -56.73 9.42 -73.53
CA TYR A 14 -57.21 10.77 -73.28
C TYR A 14 -56.14 11.82 -73.63
N ARG A 15 -56.19 12.36 -74.85
CA ARG A 15 -55.23 13.38 -75.32
C ARG A 15 -55.69 14.81 -75.04
N GLU A 16 -57.00 15.06 -75.07
CA GLU A 16 -57.58 16.33 -74.66
C GLU A 16 -57.93 16.30 -73.17
N PRO A 17 -57.96 17.46 -72.48
CA PRO A 17 -58.43 17.53 -71.10
C PRO A 17 -59.86 17.01 -70.96
N VAL A 18 -60.06 16.03 -70.09
CA VAL A 18 -61.37 15.47 -69.76
C VAL A 18 -61.63 15.66 -68.28
N GLU A 19 -62.85 16.06 -67.95
CA GLU A 19 -63.31 16.22 -66.58
C GLU A 19 -64.62 15.47 -66.35
N ILE A 20 -64.68 14.75 -65.23
CA ILE A 20 -65.85 13.99 -64.79
C ILE A 20 -66.20 14.46 -63.38
N ASP A 21 -67.43 14.94 -63.20
CA ASP A 21 -68.00 15.21 -61.88
C ASP A 21 -68.74 13.96 -61.40
N PHE A 22 -68.36 13.47 -60.22
CA PHE A 22 -68.98 12.30 -59.58
C PHE A 22 -70.00 12.70 -58.51
N ARG A 23 -70.16 13.99 -58.21
CA ARG A 23 -71.09 14.44 -57.15
C ARG A 23 -72.52 14.04 -57.50
N GLY A 24 -73.20 13.45 -56.51
CA GLY A 24 -74.57 12.96 -56.65
C GLY A 24 -74.69 11.62 -57.41
N ILE A 25 -73.60 11.08 -57.95
CA ILE A 25 -73.61 9.76 -58.61
C ILE A 25 -73.52 8.66 -57.55
N ARG A 26 -74.64 7.97 -57.31
CA ARG A 26 -74.69 6.79 -56.43
C ARG A 26 -74.37 5.49 -57.16
N VAL A 27 -74.94 5.30 -58.34
CA VAL A 27 -74.65 4.15 -59.21
C VAL A 27 -74.52 4.67 -60.64
N ALA A 28 -73.36 4.45 -61.27
CA ALA A 28 -73.15 4.80 -62.67
C ALA A 28 -72.57 3.66 -63.48
N CYS A 29 -73.01 3.57 -64.73
CA CYS A 29 -72.46 2.68 -65.73
C CYS A 29 -71.44 3.42 -66.60
N LEU A 30 -70.18 3.00 -66.56
CA LEU A 30 -69.13 3.45 -67.46
C LEU A 30 -69.16 2.59 -68.73
N SER A 31 -69.55 3.20 -69.85
CA SER A 31 -69.88 2.47 -71.07
C SER A 31 -69.16 3.00 -72.31
N GLY A 32 -68.85 2.11 -73.26
CA GLY A 32 -68.08 2.45 -74.45
C GLY A 32 -67.51 1.22 -75.14
N ASP A 33 -67.12 1.37 -76.41
CA ASP A 33 -66.57 0.28 -77.22
C ASP A 33 -65.26 -0.26 -76.64
N ASN A 34 -64.91 -1.49 -77.00
CA ASN A 34 -63.64 -2.07 -76.57
C ASN A 34 -62.47 -1.23 -77.08
N GLY A 35 -61.54 -0.89 -76.18
CA GLY A 35 -60.43 0.01 -76.49
C GLY A 35 -60.81 1.50 -76.59
N ALA A 36 -62.02 1.91 -76.16
CA ALA A 36 -62.42 3.31 -76.12
C ALA A 36 -61.81 4.13 -74.96
N GLY A 37 -61.18 3.47 -73.97
CA GLY A 37 -60.51 4.15 -72.84
C GLY A 37 -61.20 4.03 -71.47
N LYS A 38 -62.26 3.24 -71.33
CA LYS A 38 -62.99 3.05 -70.04
C LYS A 38 -62.07 2.70 -68.88
N SER A 39 -61.24 1.68 -69.08
CA SER A 39 -60.24 1.20 -68.14
C SER A 39 -59.24 2.30 -67.76
N ALA A 40 -58.85 3.16 -68.71
CA ALA A 40 -57.90 4.24 -68.43
C ALA A 40 -58.43 5.28 -67.41
N LEU A 41 -59.75 5.46 -67.25
CA LEU A 41 -60.30 6.33 -66.19
C LEU A 41 -60.05 5.78 -64.80
N LEU A 42 -60.16 4.47 -64.62
CA LEU A 42 -59.86 3.81 -63.36
C LEU A 42 -58.37 3.83 -63.04
N ASP A 43 -57.55 3.56 -64.06
CA ASP A 43 -56.10 3.65 -63.95
C ASP A 43 -55.66 5.07 -63.60
N ALA A 44 -56.39 6.10 -64.05
CA ALA A 44 -56.14 7.48 -63.65
C ALA A 44 -56.37 7.69 -62.13
N ILE A 45 -57.45 7.15 -61.56
CA ILE A 45 -57.74 7.24 -60.11
C ILE A 45 -56.65 6.55 -59.30
N THR A 46 -56.31 5.30 -59.64
CA THR A 46 -55.31 4.51 -58.89
C THR A 46 -53.91 5.09 -59.04
N TRP A 47 -53.59 5.62 -60.22
CA TRP A 47 -52.33 6.30 -60.48
C TRP A 47 -52.24 7.64 -59.74
N ALA A 48 -53.32 8.42 -59.63
CA ALA A 48 -53.32 9.65 -58.84
C ALA A 48 -52.95 9.34 -57.37
N LEU A 49 -53.62 8.35 -56.76
CA LEU A 49 -53.48 8.01 -55.34
C LEU A 49 -52.16 7.29 -55.01
N TRP A 50 -51.78 6.24 -55.75
CA TRP A 50 -50.59 5.43 -55.41
C TRP A 50 -49.46 5.47 -56.43
N GLY A 51 -49.63 6.19 -57.55
CA GLY A 51 -48.66 6.19 -58.64
C GLY A 51 -48.54 4.84 -59.35
N LYS A 52 -49.55 3.97 -59.21
CA LYS A 52 -49.60 2.64 -59.80
C LYS A 52 -50.87 2.51 -60.65
N ALA A 53 -50.72 1.92 -61.83
CA ALA A 53 -51.81 1.57 -62.75
C ALA A 53 -51.63 0.10 -63.18
N ARG A 54 -52.58 -0.45 -63.93
CA ARG A 54 -52.48 -1.83 -64.46
C ARG A 54 -51.28 -2.09 -65.38
N VAL A 55 -50.72 -1.04 -65.99
CA VAL A 55 -49.53 -1.14 -66.85
C VAL A 55 -48.28 -0.92 -66.01
N ASN A 56 -47.33 -1.85 -66.08
CA ASN A 56 -46.13 -1.88 -65.22
C ASN A 56 -45.13 -0.72 -65.44
N SER A 57 -45.33 0.10 -66.49
CA SER A 57 -44.45 1.20 -66.84
C SER A 57 -45.24 2.50 -66.94
N ASP A 58 -44.91 3.44 -66.06
CA ASP A 58 -45.49 4.78 -66.07
C ASP A 58 -45.23 5.57 -67.37
N ARG A 59 -44.21 5.19 -68.16
CA ARG A 59 -43.97 5.83 -69.47
C ARG A 59 -45.06 5.49 -70.47
N ASP A 60 -45.67 4.32 -70.33
CA ASP A 60 -46.69 3.82 -71.24
C ASP A 60 -48.08 4.40 -70.90
N LEU A 61 -48.18 5.15 -69.79
CA LEU A 61 -49.38 5.89 -69.40
C LEU A 61 -49.47 7.28 -70.05
N ILE A 62 -48.38 7.83 -70.59
CA ILE A 62 -48.39 9.12 -71.30
C ILE A 62 -48.93 8.90 -72.72
N SER A 63 -49.92 9.71 -73.11
CA SER A 63 -50.45 9.69 -74.48
C SER A 63 -49.33 9.84 -75.52
N ILE A 64 -49.33 8.99 -76.55
CA ILE A 64 -48.28 8.97 -77.59
C ILE A 64 -48.11 10.37 -78.19
N GLY A 65 -46.89 10.92 -78.09
CA GLY A 65 -46.52 12.24 -78.61
C GLY A 65 -46.71 13.42 -77.62
N ALA A 66 -47.29 13.19 -76.44
CA ALA A 66 -47.48 14.22 -75.43
C ALA A 66 -46.20 14.47 -74.59
N PRO A 67 -45.93 15.74 -74.18
CA PRO A 67 -44.75 16.08 -73.39
C PRO A 67 -44.88 15.73 -71.90
N ASP A 68 -46.11 15.71 -71.39
CA ASP A 68 -46.47 15.48 -70.00
C ASP A 68 -47.84 14.80 -69.88
N MET A 69 -48.13 14.26 -68.70
CA MET A 69 -49.47 13.83 -68.29
C MET A 69 -49.80 14.35 -66.90
N GLU A 70 -51.08 14.54 -66.66
CA GLU A 70 -51.61 15.06 -65.40
C GLU A 70 -52.94 14.41 -65.08
N VAL A 71 -53.08 13.98 -63.82
CA VAL A 71 -54.33 13.49 -63.28
C VAL A 71 -54.60 14.18 -61.95
N THR A 72 -55.78 14.75 -61.82
CA THR A 72 -56.30 15.31 -60.58
C THR A 72 -57.53 14.53 -60.15
N PHE A 73 -57.50 13.97 -58.94
CA PHE A 73 -58.59 13.21 -58.36
C PHE A 73 -59.04 13.86 -57.06
N GLY A 74 -60.33 14.21 -56.99
CA GLY A 74 -61.01 14.71 -55.80
C GLY A 74 -61.85 13.62 -55.15
N PHE A 75 -61.80 13.52 -53.83
CA PHE A 75 -62.59 12.56 -53.06
C PHE A 75 -62.90 13.04 -51.65
N ILE A 76 -63.98 12.52 -51.06
CA ILE A 76 -64.35 12.73 -49.66
C ILE A 76 -63.92 11.52 -48.84
N LEU A 77 -63.30 11.77 -47.68
CA LEU A 77 -62.98 10.75 -46.68
C LEU A 77 -63.46 11.22 -45.31
N GLY A 78 -64.45 10.52 -44.74
CA GLY A 78 -65.17 11.03 -43.57
C GLY A 78 -66.02 12.23 -43.95
N GLU A 79 -65.79 13.37 -43.31
CA GLU A 79 -66.46 14.65 -43.61
C GLU A 79 -65.57 15.60 -44.44
N GLN A 80 -64.31 15.24 -44.68
CA GLN A 80 -63.31 16.10 -45.31
C GLN A 80 -63.16 15.76 -46.81
N GLU A 81 -63.16 16.78 -47.66
CA GLU A 81 -62.82 16.65 -49.09
C GLU A 81 -61.31 16.83 -49.29
N PHE A 82 -60.74 16.00 -50.15
CA PHE A 82 -59.32 15.98 -50.51
C PHE A 82 -59.15 16.03 -52.03
N ARG A 83 -58.01 16.56 -52.47
CA ARG A 83 -57.59 16.57 -53.88
C ARG A 83 -56.16 16.09 -53.99
N VAL A 84 -55.93 15.14 -54.88
CA VAL A 84 -54.61 14.64 -55.25
C VAL A 84 -54.33 14.99 -56.70
N THR A 85 -53.24 15.70 -56.95
CA THR A 85 -52.77 16.01 -58.31
C THR A 85 -51.41 15.38 -58.53
N ARG A 86 -51.31 14.52 -59.55
CA ARG A 86 -50.05 13.88 -59.95
C ARG A 86 -49.70 14.26 -61.38
N ARG A 87 -48.46 14.71 -61.61
CA ARG A 87 -47.94 15.08 -62.94
C ARG A 87 -46.66 14.32 -63.25
N ARG A 88 -46.42 14.03 -64.53
CA ARG A 88 -45.18 13.40 -65.01
C ARG A 88 -44.83 13.89 -66.40
N ARG A 89 -43.53 14.09 -66.69
CA ARG A 89 -43.04 14.42 -68.05
C ARG A 89 -42.39 13.22 -68.73
N ALA A 90 -42.48 13.15 -70.07
CA ALA A 90 -42.02 12.01 -70.85
C ALA A 90 -40.48 11.80 -70.86
N ARG A 91 -39.70 12.89 -70.82
CA ARG A 91 -38.22 12.87 -71.01
C ARG A 91 -37.39 13.09 -69.74
N ALA A 92 -38.00 13.21 -68.56
CA ALA A 92 -37.27 13.42 -67.31
C ALA A 92 -37.78 12.47 -66.21
N THR A 93 -36.94 11.54 -65.78
CA THR A 93 -37.24 10.60 -64.68
C THR A 93 -37.43 11.31 -63.33
N SER A 94 -36.93 12.55 -63.20
CA SER A 94 -36.93 13.35 -61.97
C SER A 94 -38.01 14.44 -61.90
N SER A 95 -38.92 14.56 -62.87
CA SER A 95 -39.93 15.64 -62.90
C SER A 95 -41.36 15.16 -62.62
N ALA A 96 -41.52 14.16 -61.76
CA ALA A 96 -42.84 13.79 -61.24
C ALA A 96 -43.19 14.74 -60.09
N THR A 97 -44.42 15.25 -60.05
CA THR A 97 -44.94 16.01 -58.89
C THR A 97 -46.16 15.29 -58.34
N LEU A 98 -46.32 15.36 -57.01
CA LEU A 98 -47.45 14.80 -56.27
C LEU A 98 -47.85 15.84 -55.24
N GLU A 99 -49.06 16.36 -55.40
CA GLU A 99 -49.67 17.36 -54.53
C GLU A 99 -50.89 16.73 -53.86
N LEU A 100 -51.02 16.95 -52.55
CA LEU A 100 -52.18 16.56 -51.76
C LEU A 100 -52.73 17.82 -51.07
N GLU A 101 -54.03 18.07 -51.22
CA GLU A 101 -54.73 19.20 -50.63
C GLU A 101 -55.99 18.73 -49.88
N ALA A 102 -56.29 19.36 -48.74
CA ALA A 102 -57.59 19.27 -48.07
C ALA A 102 -58.43 20.50 -48.45
N ILE A 103 -59.67 20.29 -48.90
CA ILE A 103 -60.59 21.34 -49.34
C ILE A 103 -61.57 21.66 -48.20
N GLU A 104 -61.55 22.90 -47.72
CA GLU A 104 -62.43 23.42 -46.67
C GLU A 104 -63.24 24.60 -47.25
N GLY A 105 -64.40 24.31 -47.84
CA GLY A 105 -65.20 25.32 -48.56
C GLY A 105 -64.43 25.90 -49.74
N ASP A 106 -64.18 27.23 -49.74
CA ASP A 106 -63.40 27.92 -50.76
C ASP A 106 -61.87 27.92 -50.51
N ARG A 107 -61.39 27.31 -49.42
CA ARG A 107 -59.96 27.27 -49.07
C ARG A 107 -59.35 25.90 -49.34
N CYS A 108 -58.14 25.87 -49.91
CA CYS A 108 -57.34 24.65 -50.09
C CYS A 108 -56.13 24.68 -49.16
N ARG A 109 -55.99 23.68 -48.29
CA ARG A 109 -54.85 23.50 -47.39
C ARG A 109 -53.93 22.40 -47.94
N SER A 110 -52.68 22.73 -48.26
CA SER A 110 -51.71 21.74 -48.72
C SER A 110 -51.28 20.80 -47.59
N LEU A 111 -51.28 19.50 -47.88
CA LEU A 111 -50.73 18.41 -47.07
C LEU A 111 -49.54 17.73 -47.78
N THR A 112 -48.94 18.43 -48.75
CA THR A 112 -47.81 17.94 -49.53
C THR A 112 -46.54 17.97 -48.67
N GLY A 113 -45.83 16.83 -48.56
CA GLY A 113 -44.58 16.69 -47.82
C GLY A 113 -43.36 17.24 -48.57
N ALA A 114 -42.18 17.16 -47.95
CA ALA A 114 -40.93 17.68 -48.52
C ALA A 114 -40.42 16.85 -49.71
N SER A 115 -40.92 15.62 -49.89
CA SER A 115 -40.58 14.74 -51.01
C SER A 115 -41.79 13.95 -51.51
N LEU A 116 -41.72 13.45 -52.74
CA LEU A 116 -42.72 12.53 -53.31
C LEU A 116 -43.00 11.33 -52.39
N ARG A 117 -41.95 10.77 -51.76
CA ARG A 117 -42.08 9.60 -50.86
C ARG A 117 -42.81 9.95 -49.58
N GLU A 118 -42.55 11.12 -49.01
CA GLU A 118 -43.23 11.60 -47.81
C GLU A 118 -44.71 11.91 -48.11
N THR A 119 -45.01 12.60 -49.22
CA THR A 119 -46.39 12.83 -49.65
C THR A 119 -47.12 11.51 -49.91
N GLN A 120 -46.47 10.52 -50.54
CA GLN A 120 -47.05 9.18 -50.72
C GLN A 120 -47.35 8.51 -49.38
N GLN A 121 -46.42 8.53 -48.42
CA GLN A 121 -46.66 7.97 -47.08
C GLN A 121 -47.78 8.70 -46.33
N THR A 122 -47.99 9.99 -46.58
CA THR A 122 -49.12 10.74 -46.04
C THR A 122 -50.43 10.28 -46.68
N ILE A 123 -50.46 10.04 -48.00
CA ILE A 123 -51.62 9.45 -48.69
C ILE A 123 -51.90 8.04 -48.16
N ASP A 124 -50.89 7.18 -48.04
CA ASP A 124 -51.04 5.80 -47.56
C ASP A 124 -51.55 5.77 -46.10
N ARG A 125 -51.05 6.68 -45.24
CA ARG A 125 -51.54 6.83 -43.85
C ARG A 125 -52.94 7.42 -43.77
N LEU A 126 -53.28 8.36 -44.66
CA LEU A 126 -54.61 8.97 -44.73
C LEU A 126 -55.65 7.94 -45.16
N LEU A 127 -55.36 7.19 -46.22
CA LEU A 127 -56.25 6.15 -46.74
C LEU A 127 -56.23 4.88 -45.89
N ARG A 128 -55.15 4.66 -45.11
CA ARG A 128 -54.89 3.45 -44.31
C ARG A 128 -54.94 2.15 -45.12
N MET A 129 -54.70 2.27 -46.42
CA MET A 129 -54.76 1.19 -47.40
C MET A 129 -53.71 1.43 -48.47
N ASP A 130 -52.95 0.39 -48.79
CA ASP A 130 -52.02 0.44 -49.92
C ASP A 130 -52.74 0.09 -51.24
N TYR A 131 -52.00 0.19 -52.35
CA TYR A 131 -52.54 -0.09 -53.68
C TYR A 131 -53.10 -1.50 -53.81
N GLU A 132 -52.38 -2.52 -53.30
CA GLU A 132 -52.81 -3.92 -53.43
C GLU A 132 -54.08 -4.17 -52.62
N THR A 133 -54.14 -3.66 -51.38
CA THR A 133 -55.33 -3.74 -50.54
C THR A 133 -56.51 -3.04 -51.20
N PHE A 134 -56.32 -1.84 -51.74
CA PHE A 134 -57.38 -1.09 -52.42
C PHE A 134 -57.88 -1.75 -53.71
N ILE A 135 -57.00 -2.30 -54.53
CA ILE A 135 -57.38 -3.05 -55.73
C ILE A 135 -58.11 -4.35 -55.37
N ASN A 136 -57.68 -5.04 -54.31
CA ASN A 136 -58.32 -6.27 -53.87
C ASN A 136 -59.66 -6.03 -53.17
N SER A 137 -59.86 -4.85 -52.55
CA SER A 137 -61.05 -4.53 -51.79
C SER A 137 -62.08 -3.66 -52.53
N ALA A 138 -61.68 -2.54 -53.11
CA ALA A 138 -62.56 -1.52 -53.67
C ALA A 138 -62.79 -1.69 -55.18
N PHE A 139 -61.94 -2.47 -55.84
CA PHE A 139 -62.03 -2.79 -57.26
C PHE A 139 -62.33 -4.27 -57.45
N ILE A 140 -63.27 -4.59 -58.33
CA ILE A 140 -63.44 -5.93 -58.86
C ILE A 140 -63.01 -5.87 -60.31
N LEU A 141 -61.77 -6.29 -60.58
CA LEU A 141 -61.16 -6.22 -61.91
C LEU A 141 -61.58 -7.41 -62.79
N GLN A 142 -61.62 -7.17 -64.10
CA GLN A 142 -61.87 -8.20 -65.11
C GLN A 142 -60.87 -9.36 -64.98
N GLY A 143 -61.39 -10.59 -64.87
CA GLY A 143 -60.59 -11.82 -64.78
C GLY A 143 -59.87 -12.07 -63.44
N ARG A 144 -60.16 -11.29 -62.39
CA ARG A 144 -59.58 -11.47 -61.04
C ARG A 144 -60.64 -11.55 -59.93
N ALA A 145 -61.88 -11.81 -60.29
CA ALA A 145 -63.03 -11.86 -59.39
C ALA A 145 -62.90 -12.92 -58.29
N ASP A 146 -62.29 -14.04 -58.66
CA ASP A 146 -62.07 -15.28 -57.95
C ASP A 146 -60.67 -15.38 -57.34
N GLU A 147 -59.89 -14.29 -57.33
CA GLU A 147 -58.47 -14.33 -56.93
C GLU A 147 -58.26 -14.78 -55.46
N PHE A 148 -59.13 -14.38 -54.53
CA PHE A 148 -59.05 -14.87 -53.15
C PHE A 148 -59.53 -16.33 -53.05
N THR A 149 -60.59 -16.68 -53.76
CA THR A 149 -61.20 -18.02 -53.71
C THR A 149 -60.43 -19.08 -54.48
N THR A 150 -59.54 -18.70 -55.41
CA THR A 150 -58.67 -19.63 -56.17
C THR A 150 -57.27 -19.79 -55.58
N LYS A 151 -56.82 -18.88 -54.70
CA LYS A 151 -55.54 -19.02 -53.98
C LYS A 151 -55.50 -20.28 -53.11
N THR A 152 -54.32 -20.86 -52.93
CA THR A 152 -54.14 -22.00 -52.01
C THR A 152 -54.46 -21.58 -50.56
N PRO A 153 -54.83 -22.51 -49.67
CA PRO A 153 -55.12 -22.19 -48.27
C PRO A 153 -54.04 -21.37 -47.56
N GLN A 154 -52.76 -21.69 -47.81
CA GLN A 154 -51.62 -20.95 -47.26
C GLN A 154 -51.57 -19.51 -47.78
N GLN A 155 -51.83 -19.30 -49.07
CA GLN A 155 -51.87 -17.97 -49.67
C GLN A 155 -53.08 -17.16 -49.19
N ARG A 156 -54.25 -17.80 -48.97
CA ARG A 156 -55.43 -17.12 -48.40
C ARG A 156 -55.14 -16.66 -46.96
N LYS A 157 -54.49 -17.49 -46.15
CA LYS A 157 -54.02 -17.10 -44.80
C LYS A 157 -53.02 -15.95 -44.85
N GLN A 158 -52.08 -15.97 -45.80
CA GLN A 158 -51.12 -14.89 -45.98
C GLN A 158 -51.82 -13.57 -46.33
N VAL A 159 -52.81 -13.60 -47.23
CA VAL A 159 -53.65 -12.43 -47.56
C VAL A 159 -54.37 -11.92 -46.31
N LEU A 160 -54.96 -12.79 -45.49
CA LEU A 160 -55.56 -12.37 -44.21
C LEU A 160 -54.52 -11.79 -43.24
N ALA A 161 -53.33 -12.37 -43.14
CA ALA A 161 -52.26 -11.85 -42.26
C ALA A 161 -51.79 -10.45 -42.67
N GLU A 162 -51.69 -10.19 -43.98
CA GLU A 162 -51.37 -8.86 -44.54
C GLU A 162 -52.50 -7.86 -44.27
N ILE A 163 -53.74 -8.26 -44.51
CA ILE A 163 -54.95 -7.46 -44.20
C ILE A 163 -55.02 -7.08 -42.71
N LEU A 164 -54.63 -8.00 -41.84
CA LEU A 164 -54.64 -7.82 -40.39
C LEU A 164 -53.36 -7.16 -39.85
N ASN A 165 -52.42 -6.79 -40.72
CA ASN A 165 -51.12 -6.19 -40.40
C ASN A 165 -50.34 -6.97 -39.33
N LEU A 166 -50.31 -8.30 -39.46
CA LEU A 166 -49.66 -9.18 -38.48
C LEU A 166 -48.12 -9.21 -38.60
N SER A 167 -47.54 -8.51 -39.57
CA SER A 167 -46.08 -8.44 -39.79
C SER A 167 -45.28 -7.86 -38.61
N GLU A 168 -45.92 -7.12 -37.70
CA GLU A 168 -45.27 -6.66 -36.47
C GLU A 168 -44.95 -7.81 -35.51
N TYR A 169 -45.74 -8.89 -35.50
CA TYR A 169 -45.46 -10.08 -34.68
C TYR A 169 -44.23 -10.84 -35.20
N ASP A 170 -44.00 -10.87 -36.52
CA ASP A 170 -42.78 -11.44 -37.08
C ASP A 170 -41.52 -10.70 -36.58
N ARG A 171 -41.63 -9.37 -36.37
CA ARG A 171 -40.53 -8.57 -35.78
C ARG A 171 -40.30 -8.90 -34.32
N TYR A 172 -41.36 -9.13 -33.54
CA TYR A 172 -41.24 -9.55 -32.15
C TYR A 172 -40.69 -10.98 -32.01
N GLU A 173 -41.08 -11.91 -32.89
CA GLU A 173 -40.49 -13.25 -32.97
C GLU A 173 -38.99 -13.17 -33.20
N GLU A 174 -38.55 -12.39 -34.21
CA GLU A 174 -37.13 -12.26 -34.53
C GLU A 174 -36.34 -11.60 -33.39
N ALA A 175 -36.90 -10.58 -32.74
CA ALA A 175 -36.27 -9.93 -31.58
C ALA A 175 -36.13 -10.90 -30.39
N ALA A 176 -37.18 -11.66 -30.06
CA ALA A 176 -37.13 -12.69 -29.02
C ALA A 176 -36.11 -13.78 -29.35
N ARG A 177 -36.03 -14.20 -30.61
CA ARG A 177 -35.07 -15.20 -31.09
C ARG A 177 -33.63 -14.73 -31.00
N GLN A 178 -33.37 -13.45 -31.27
CA GLN A 178 -32.05 -12.85 -31.10
C GLN A 178 -31.66 -12.79 -29.62
N ALA A 179 -32.57 -12.34 -28.75
CA ALA A 179 -32.35 -12.33 -27.31
C ALA A 179 -32.10 -13.74 -26.75
N PHE A 180 -32.87 -14.75 -27.18
CA PHE A 180 -32.64 -16.16 -26.83
C PHE A 180 -31.21 -16.61 -27.18
N ARG A 181 -30.75 -16.33 -28.41
CA ARG A 181 -29.39 -16.70 -28.86
C ARG A 181 -28.31 -16.02 -28.03
N GLU A 182 -28.52 -14.76 -27.64
CA GLU A 182 -27.60 -14.03 -26.77
C GLU A 182 -27.51 -14.65 -25.38
N ARG A 183 -28.65 -14.98 -24.75
CA ARG A 183 -28.68 -15.65 -23.44
C ARG A 183 -28.09 -17.05 -23.49
N ASP A 184 -28.35 -17.81 -24.56
CA ASP A 184 -27.74 -19.13 -24.77
C ASP A 184 -26.22 -19.08 -24.97
N ARG A 185 -25.70 -18.04 -25.63
CA ARG A 185 -24.26 -17.80 -25.71
C ARG A 185 -23.69 -17.45 -24.34
N ARG A 186 -24.32 -16.52 -23.62
CA ARG A 186 -23.88 -16.11 -22.28
C ARG A 186 -23.87 -17.28 -21.29
N LEU A 187 -24.88 -18.14 -21.35
CA LEU A 187 -24.96 -19.34 -20.52
C LEU A 187 -23.77 -20.28 -20.77
N ARG A 188 -23.40 -20.50 -22.04
CA ARG A 188 -22.22 -21.30 -22.41
C ARG A 188 -20.90 -20.70 -21.93
N GLU A 189 -20.76 -19.37 -21.98
CA GLU A 189 -19.59 -18.67 -21.43
C GLU A 189 -19.49 -18.85 -19.91
N ILE A 190 -20.61 -18.72 -19.19
CA ILE A 190 -20.66 -18.94 -17.74
C ILE A 190 -20.36 -20.40 -17.40
N ASP A 191 -20.90 -21.36 -18.15
CA ASP A 191 -20.63 -22.80 -17.97
C ASP A 191 -19.13 -23.12 -18.13
N LEU A 192 -18.47 -22.50 -19.10
CA LEU A 192 -17.02 -22.66 -19.29
C LEU A 192 -16.21 -22.10 -18.11
N HIS A 193 -16.57 -20.89 -17.63
CA HIS A 193 -15.92 -20.29 -16.47
C HIS A 193 -16.13 -21.12 -15.20
N LEU A 194 -17.34 -21.67 -15.00
CA LEU A 194 -17.63 -22.55 -13.87
C LEU A 194 -16.78 -23.82 -13.90
N ALA A 195 -16.59 -24.43 -15.07
CA ALA A 195 -15.71 -25.59 -15.22
C ALA A 195 -14.25 -25.27 -14.89
N GLU A 196 -13.74 -24.10 -15.29
CA GLU A 196 -12.38 -23.65 -14.93
C GLU A 196 -12.24 -23.42 -13.42
N LEU A 197 -13.23 -22.80 -12.79
CA LEU A 197 -13.26 -22.61 -11.33
C LEU A 197 -13.31 -23.94 -10.58
N ASP A 198 -14.14 -24.89 -11.02
CA ASP A 198 -14.22 -26.25 -10.47
C ASP A 198 -12.87 -26.97 -10.51
N GLN A 199 -12.15 -26.85 -11.63
CA GLN A 199 -10.83 -27.47 -11.77
C GLN A 199 -9.80 -26.85 -10.81
N ARG A 200 -9.82 -25.53 -10.61
CA ARG A 200 -8.92 -24.83 -9.67
C ARG A 200 -9.27 -25.12 -8.20
N LEU A 201 -10.53 -25.41 -7.91
CA LEU A 201 -11.02 -25.73 -6.57
C LEU A 201 -10.86 -27.22 -6.20
N ALA A 202 -10.43 -28.07 -7.12
CA ALA A 202 -10.26 -29.50 -6.88
C ALA A 202 -9.31 -29.80 -5.71
N ASP A 203 -8.28 -28.97 -5.51
CA ASP A 203 -7.28 -29.12 -4.44
C ASP A 203 -7.69 -28.47 -3.10
N LEU A 204 -8.85 -27.82 -3.01
CA LEU A 204 -9.32 -27.15 -1.78
C LEU A 204 -9.30 -28.07 -0.53
N PRO A 205 -9.78 -29.33 -0.58
CA PRO A 205 -9.73 -30.23 0.58
C PRO A 205 -8.29 -30.53 1.02
N ARG A 206 -7.38 -30.72 0.05
CA ARG A 206 -5.97 -30.99 0.30
C ARG A 206 -5.29 -29.79 0.98
N HIS A 207 -5.58 -28.57 0.55
CA HIS A 207 -5.06 -27.36 1.19
C HIS A 207 -5.57 -27.18 2.62
N ARG A 208 -6.84 -27.53 2.91
CA ARG A 208 -7.37 -27.52 4.28
C ARG A 208 -6.62 -28.49 5.19
N GLU A 209 -6.42 -29.73 4.73
CA GLU A 209 -5.69 -30.76 5.47
C GLU A 209 -4.21 -30.40 5.68
N GLU A 210 -3.57 -29.77 4.67
CA GLU A 210 -2.20 -29.26 4.77
C GLU A 210 -2.07 -28.17 5.85
N VAL A 211 -3.00 -27.20 5.90
CA VAL A 211 -3.00 -26.15 6.93
C VAL A 211 -3.23 -26.75 8.33
N GLU A 212 -4.16 -27.69 8.46
CA GLU A 212 -4.45 -28.33 9.75
C GLU A 212 -3.25 -29.14 10.27
N SER A 213 -2.65 -29.98 9.42
CA SER A 213 -1.50 -30.81 9.78
C SER A 213 -0.26 -29.98 10.15
N LEU A 214 0.07 -28.95 9.36
CA LEU A 214 1.17 -28.03 9.67
C LEU A 214 0.90 -27.22 10.95
N GLY A 215 -0.36 -26.84 11.19
CA GLY A 215 -0.76 -26.17 12.44
C GLY A 215 -0.54 -27.05 13.67
N GLN A 216 -0.91 -28.34 13.60
CA GLN A 216 -0.66 -29.30 14.69
C GLN A 216 0.84 -29.58 14.89
N GLU A 217 1.61 -29.66 13.80
CA GLU A 217 3.07 -29.82 13.86
C GLU A 217 3.73 -28.62 14.54
N LEU A 218 3.34 -27.40 14.16
CA LEU A 218 3.84 -26.16 14.75
C LEU A 218 3.52 -26.06 16.26
N LEU A 219 2.33 -26.49 16.67
CA LEU A 219 1.96 -26.54 18.09
C LEU A 219 2.89 -27.46 18.88
N LYS A 220 3.13 -28.69 18.41
CA LYS A 220 4.04 -29.66 19.05
C LYS A 220 5.47 -29.14 19.16
N LEU A 221 5.97 -28.48 18.11
CA LEU A 221 7.30 -27.87 18.11
C LEU A 221 7.37 -26.70 19.11
N THR A 222 6.30 -25.91 19.22
CA THR A 222 6.23 -24.81 20.18
C THR A 222 6.26 -25.31 21.62
N ASP A 223 5.45 -26.31 21.96
CA ASP A 223 5.43 -26.91 23.30
C ASP A 223 6.81 -27.48 23.70
N ARG A 224 7.50 -28.16 22.77
CA ARG A 224 8.86 -28.65 22.99
C ARG A 224 9.87 -27.52 23.20
N ALA A 225 9.77 -26.43 22.45
CA ALA A 225 10.66 -25.29 22.59
C ALA A 225 10.49 -24.62 23.96
N ASP A 226 9.25 -24.51 24.43
CA ASP A 226 8.95 -23.95 25.74
C ASP A 226 9.39 -24.87 26.91
N ASP A 227 9.38 -26.19 26.74
CA ASP A 227 9.98 -27.12 27.71
C ASP A 227 11.51 -26.98 27.75
N LEU A 228 12.18 -26.96 26.59
CA LEU A 228 13.63 -26.78 26.48
C LEU A 228 14.09 -25.43 27.05
N ARG A 229 13.37 -24.34 26.76
CA ARG A 229 13.66 -23.00 27.33
C ARG A 229 13.63 -23.03 28.85
N ARG A 230 12.58 -23.63 29.45
CA ARG A 230 12.46 -23.76 30.91
C ARG A 230 13.62 -24.56 31.52
N ARG A 231 14.04 -25.64 30.86
CA ARG A 231 15.20 -26.43 31.31
C ARG A 231 16.50 -25.64 31.19
N LEU A 232 16.70 -24.94 30.08
CA LEU A 232 17.88 -24.10 29.83
C LEU A 232 18.00 -23.00 30.89
N ASP A 233 16.89 -22.30 31.19
CA ASP A 233 16.86 -21.25 32.21
C ASP A 233 17.27 -21.79 33.59
N ALA A 234 16.74 -22.95 33.98
CA ALA A 234 17.08 -23.59 35.26
C ALA A 234 18.56 -23.99 35.34
N VAL A 235 19.13 -24.52 34.25
CA VAL A 235 20.57 -24.86 34.20
C VAL A 235 21.43 -23.59 34.20
N GLN A 236 21.03 -22.56 33.46
CA GLN A 236 21.75 -21.27 33.41
C GLN A 236 21.80 -20.58 34.78
N GLU A 237 20.71 -20.61 35.55
CA GLU A 237 20.69 -20.06 36.91
C GLU A 237 21.68 -20.80 37.83
N ARG A 238 21.73 -22.13 37.75
CA ARG A 238 22.70 -22.94 38.50
C ARG A 238 24.14 -22.65 38.08
N VAL A 239 24.42 -22.50 36.79
CA VAL A 239 25.74 -22.11 36.28
C VAL A 239 26.15 -20.74 36.82
N ARG A 240 25.27 -19.73 36.78
CA ARG A 240 25.56 -18.39 37.33
C ARG A 240 25.88 -18.43 38.82
N SER A 241 25.13 -19.21 39.59
CA SER A 241 25.38 -19.40 41.03
C SER A 241 26.78 -19.98 41.27
N LEU A 242 27.16 -21.03 40.54
CA LEU A 242 28.47 -21.64 40.67
C LEU A 242 29.61 -20.76 40.13
N GLU A 243 29.38 -19.93 39.11
CA GLU A 243 30.36 -18.93 38.65
C GLU A 243 30.62 -17.86 39.71
N PHE A 244 29.59 -17.48 40.48
CA PHE A 244 29.77 -16.63 41.65
C PHE A 244 30.60 -17.33 42.73
N THR A 245 30.33 -18.60 43.04
CA THR A 245 31.16 -19.43 43.94
C THR A 245 32.62 -19.51 43.45
N ALA A 246 32.86 -19.57 42.14
CA ALA A 246 34.20 -19.58 41.57
C ALA A 246 34.95 -18.27 41.83
N SER A 247 34.24 -17.13 41.74
CA SER A 247 34.80 -15.81 42.07
C SER A 247 35.12 -15.66 43.56
N GLN A 248 34.28 -16.23 44.44
CA GLN A 248 34.53 -16.27 45.89
C GLN A 248 35.80 -17.10 46.19
N ARG A 249 35.95 -18.27 45.56
CA ARG A 249 37.16 -19.10 45.73
C ARG A 249 38.42 -18.35 45.34
N GLU A 250 38.39 -17.60 44.24
CA GLU A 250 39.54 -16.80 43.79
C GLU A 250 39.90 -15.68 44.80
N SER A 251 38.90 -15.05 45.42
CA SER A 251 39.12 -14.07 46.49
C SER A 251 39.79 -14.70 47.72
N VAL A 252 39.29 -15.86 48.17
CA VAL A 252 39.87 -16.61 49.30
C VAL A 252 41.30 -17.05 48.99
N ARG A 253 41.56 -17.50 47.76
CA ARG A 253 42.90 -17.90 47.31
C ARG A 253 43.89 -16.74 47.34
N ARG A 254 43.48 -15.52 46.94
CA ARG A 254 44.31 -14.31 47.05
C ARG A 254 44.63 -13.98 48.51
N ARG A 255 43.62 -14.01 49.39
CA ARG A 255 43.80 -13.79 50.84
C ARG A 255 44.82 -14.78 51.44
N LYS A 256 44.77 -16.05 51.04
CA LYS A 256 45.73 -17.07 51.48
C LYS A 256 47.16 -16.75 51.05
N VAL A 257 47.37 -16.31 49.81
CA VAL A 257 48.69 -15.88 49.30
C VAL A 257 49.20 -14.65 50.07
N GLU A 258 48.35 -13.68 50.36
CA GLU A 258 48.71 -12.50 51.17
C GLU A 258 49.14 -12.89 52.59
N LEU A 259 48.41 -13.81 53.22
CA LEU A 259 48.75 -14.36 54.54
C LEU A 259 50.07 -15.14 54.53
N ASP A 260 50.33 -15.94 53.48
CA ASP A 260 51.61 -16.65 53.32
C ASP A 260 52.80 -15.69 53.26
N VAL A 261 52.68 -14.58 52.52
CA VAL A 261 53.72 -13.54 52.45
C VAL A 261 53.91 -12.86 53.81
N ALA A 262 52.81 -12.50 54.50
CA ALA A 262 52.87 -11.86 55.82
C ALA A 262 53.53 -12.75 56.88
N ILE A 263 53.20 -14.05 56.89
CA ILE A 263 53.82 -15.04 57.78
C ILE A 263 55.32 -15.12 57.52
N ALA A 264 55.74 -15.25 56.25
CA ALA A 264 57.16 -15.36 55.89
C ALA A 264 57.97 -14.12 56.31
N ASP A 265 57.40 -12.92 56.17
CA ASP A 265 58.05 -11.67 56.60
C ASP A 265 58.19 -11.57 58.12
N LEU A 266 57.16 -11.98 58.88
CA LEU A 266 57.21 -12.00 60.34
C LEU A 266 58.19 -13.07 60.85
N GLU A 267 58.23 -14.25 60.22
CA GLU A 267 59.19 -15.30 60.54
C GLU A 267 60.63 -14.86 60.29
N ARG A 268 60.90 -14.16 59.19
CA ARG A 268 62.22 -13.56 58.92
C ARG A 268 62.62 -12.56 60.00
N ARG A 269 61.72 -11.65 60.40
CA ARG A 269 61.98 -10.67 61.47
C ARG A 269 62.25 -11.35 62.82
N ARG A 270 61.48 -12.39 63.14
CA ARG A 270 61.67 -13.19 64.35
C ARG A 270 63.04 -13.89 64.33
N ALA A 271 63.44 -14.48 63.21
CA ALA A 271 64.76 -15.13 63.08
C ALA A 271 65.92 -14.15 63.32
N THR A 272 65.86 -12.94 62.76
CA THR A 272 66.88 -11.89 63.00
C THR A 272 66.99 -11.54 64.48
N LEU A 273 65.85 -11.39 65.19
CA LEU A 273 65.85 -11.11 66.63
C LEU A 273 66.39 -12.28 67.45
N HIS A 274 66.12 -13.53 67.06
CA HIS A 274 66.70 -14.71 67.70
C HIS A 274 68.24 -14.73 67.59
N GLU A 275 68.80 -14.34 66.43
CA GLU A 275 70.26 -14.22 66.25
C GLU A 275 70.86 -13.13 67.15
N GLN A 276 70.18 -11.97 67.25
CA GLN A 276 70.60 -10.86 68.12
C GLN A 276 70.60 -11.25 69.60
N ILE A 277 69.55 -11.93 70.07
CA ILE A 277 69.46 -12.46 71.44
C ILE A 277 70.56 -13.49 71.72
N ALA A 278 70.85 -14.39 70.76
CA ALA A 278 71.93 -15.35 70.93
C ALA A 278 73.29 -14.66 71.09
N ALA A 279 73.55 -13.59 70.33
CA ALA A 279 74.74 -12.77 70.48
C ALA A 279 74.79 -12.05 71.84
N HIS A 280 73.68 -11.48 72.31
CA HIS A 280 73.59 -10.82 73.62
C HIS A 280 73.81 -11.80 74.79
N ARG A 281 73.24 -13.01 74.71
CA ARG A 281 73.45 -14.08 75.71
C ARG A 281 74.91 -14.57 75.76
N ALA A 282 75.61 -14.61 74.63
CA ALA A 282 77.03 -15.00 74.59
C ALA A 282 77.94 -14.00 75.32
N VAL A 283 77.61 -12.70 75.28
CA VAL A 283 78.33 -11.65 76.04
C VAL A 283 78.04 -11.79 77.54
N LEU A 284 76.78 -12.02 77.93
CA LEU A 284 76.38 -12.23 79.32
C LEU A 284 77.02 -13.47 79.97
N ALA A 285 77.31 -14.52 79.20
CA ALA A 285 77.98 -15.73 79.69
C ALA A 285 79.44 -15.49 80.16
N ARG A 286 80.08 -14.40 79.74
CA ARG A 286 81.44 -14.02 80.14
C ARG A 286 81.47 -13.01 81.29
N ARG A 287 80.31 -12.70 81.87
CA ARG A 287 80.13 -11.69 82.92
C ARG A 287 81.13 -11.81 84.07
N ASP A 288 81.25 -12.99 84.66
CA ASP A 288 82.10 -13.19 85.84
C ASP A 288 83.60 -13.02 85.53
N ALA A 289 84.02 -13.40 84.31
CA ALA A 289 85.40 -13.23 83.84
C ALA A 289 85.73 -11.76 83.54
N ILE A 290 84.80 -11.03 82.92
CA ILE A 290 84.92 -9.60 82.62
C ILE A 290 84.93 -8.77 83.92
N GLU A 291 84.06 -9.12 84.88
CA GLU A 291 84.01 -8.45 86.20
C GLU A 291 85.25 -8.75 87.06
N ALA A 292 85.84 -9.95 86.98
CA ALA A 292 87.07 -10.30 87.69
C ALA A 292 88.32 -9.59 87.13
N GLY A 293 88.50 -9.56 85.81
CA GLY A 293 89.60 -8.85 85.16
C GLY A 293 89.55 -7.33 85.40
N TYR A 294 88.34 -6.77 85.55
CA TYR A 294 88.15 -5.36 85.87
C TYR A 294 88.56 -5.04 87.33
N ARG A 295 88.36 -5.97 88.28
CA ARG A 295 88.82 -5.79 89.68
C ARG A 295 90.35 -5.82 89.79
N GLU A 296 91.02 -6.76 89.11
CA GLU A 296 92.50 -6.85 89.08
C GLU A 296 93.13 -5.58 88.45
N LEU A 297 92.52 -5.07 87.38
CA LEU A 297 92.92 -3.80 86.77
C LEU A 297 92.79 -2.61 87.74
N THR A 298 91.79 -2.63 88.61
CA THR A 298 91.52 -1.54 89.58
C THR A 298 92.54 -1.52 90.73
N GLU A 299 92.96 -2.68 91.25
CA GLU A 299 93.98 -2.78 92.30
C GLU A 299 95.40 -2.46 91.81
N LEU A 300 95.76 -2.88 90.60
CA LEU A 300 97.04 -2.55 89.98
C LEU A 300 97.16 -1.06 89.66
N ARG A 301 96.04 -0.41 89.30
CA ARG A 301 95.97 1.05 89.09
C ARG A 301 96.15 1.83 90.39
N GLN A 302 95.66 1.34 91.53
CA GLN A 302 95.90 2.00 92.84
C GLN A 302 97.38 1.97 93.26
N ARG A 303 98.10 0.90 92.94
CA ARG A 303 99.56 0.78 93.19
C ARG A 303 100.41 1.53 92.15
N GLU A 304 99.96 1.60 90.89
CA GLU A 304 100.55 2.52 89.90
C GLU A 304 100.34 3.98 90.35
N ALA A 305 99.18 4.32 90.92
CA ALA A 305 98.85 5.68 91.36
C ALA A 305 99.82 6.18 92.45
N ASP A 306 100.15 5.42 93.50
CA ASP A 306 101.08 5.87 94.56
C ASP A 306 102.53 6.11 94.05
N LEU A 307 103.03 5.27 93.15
CA LEU A 307 104.35 5.44 92.52
C LEU A 307 104.35 6.50 91.40
N THR A 308 103.20 6.66 90.74
CA THR A 308 102.95 7.74 89.79
C THR A 308 102.72 9.05 90.52
N ASP A 309 102.26 9.09 91.77
CA ASP A 309 102.08 10.32 92.56
C ASP A 309 103.42 10.91 93.01
N ARG A 310 104.44 10.06 93.23
CA ARG A 310 105.82 10.50 93.50
C ARG A 310 106.58 10.89 92.23
N LEU A 311 106.31 10.21 91.10
CA LEU A 311 106.80 10.62 89.79
C LEU A 311 106.07 11.88 89.28
N SER A 312 104.77 12.02 89.54
CA SER A 312 103.90 13.13 89.15
C SER A 312 104.17 14.34 90.02
N ALA A 313 104.46 14.24 91.32
CA ALA A 313 104.91 15.42 92.08
C ALA A 313 106.22 16.01 91.51
N ARG A 314 107.10 15.17 90.93
CA ARG A 314 108.32 15.59 90.23
C ARG A 314 108.06 16.02 88.79
N GLN A 315 107.15 15.36 88.07
CA GLN A 315 106.76 15.69 86.69
C GLN A 315 105.78 16.87 86.61
N GLU A 316 104.87 17.09 87.56
CA GLU A 316 103.96 18.24 87.70
C GLU A 316 104.73 19.53 87.89
N LEU A 317 105.91 19.50 88.51
CA LEU A 317 106.76 20.68 88.59
C LEU A 317 107.55 20.90 87.27
N ILE A 318 107.88 19.84 86.53
CA ILE A 318 108.46 19.95 85.17
C ILE A 318 107.38 20.33 84.13
N GLU A 319 106.15 19.87 84.31
CA GLU A 319 104.98 20.05 83.46
C GLU A 319 104.26 21.35 83.79
N ARG A 320 104.19 21.84 85.04
CA ARG A 320 103.75 23.22 85.32
C ARG A 320 104.64 24.23 84.61
N ARG A 321 105.95 23.99 84.53
CA ARG A 321 106.88 24.82 83.76
C ARG A 321 106.54 24.79 82.27
N ARG A 322 106.39 23.59 81.69
CA ARG A 322 106.03 23.41 80.27
C ARG A 322 104.59 23.80 79.91
N ALA A 323 103.64 23.68 80.83
CA ALA A 323 102.20 23.94 80.64
C ALA A 323 101.93 25.43 80.69
N ILE A 324 102.66 26.19 81.50
CA ILE A 324 102.63 27.65 81.46
C ILE A 324 103.22 28.17 80.13
N GLU A 325 104.23 27.49 79.57
CA GLU A 325 104.80 27.79 78.25
C GLU A 325 103.89 27.33 77.08
N GLN A 326 103.21 26.18 77.19
CA GLN A 326 102.29 25.64 76.17
C GLN A 326 100.89 26.26 76.17
N ALA A 327 100.37 26.73 77.32
CA ALA A 327 99.05 27.38 77.40
C ALA A 327 98.99 28.66 76.54
N ILE A 328 100.12 29.35 76.41
CA ILE A 328 100.28 30.53 75.54
C ILE A 328 100.26 30.13 74.04
N GLN A 329 100.80 28.94 73.69
CA GLN A 329 100.81 28.45 72.30
C GLN A 329 99.49 27.78 71.87
N GLN A 330 98.84 27.00 72.74
CA GLN A 330 97.62 26.25 72.41
C GLN A 330 96.38 27.14 72.24
N ALA A 331 96.30 28.24 72.99
CA ALA A 331 95.18 29.19 72.87
C ALA A 331 95.14 29.87 71.48
N THR A 332 96.29 29.94 70.79
CA THR A 332 96.41 30.49 69.44
C THR A 332 96.06 29.44 68.37
N HIS A 333 96.52 28.20 68.52
CA HIS A 333 96.31 27.13 67.53
C HIS A 333 94.87 26.56 67.47
N ARG A 334 94.14 26.55 68.59
CA ARG A 334 92.73 26.08 68.63
C ARG A 334 91.79 26.97 67.80
N LEU A 335 92.04 28.27 67.82
CA LEU A 335 91.22 29.23 67.10
C LEU A 335 91.43 29.16 65.57
N GLU A 336 92.63 28.80 65.12
CA GLU A 336 92.98 28.64 63.70
C GLU A 336 92.35 27.37 63.08
N THR A 337 92.21 26.30 63.87
CA THR A 337 91.66 25.02 63.40
C THR A 337 90.14 25.07 63.20
N GLU A 338 89.40 25.78 64.06
CA GLU A 338 87.95 25.99 63.91
C GLU A 338 87.61 26.82 62.66
N ILE A 339 88.43 27.83 62.33
CA ILE A 339 88.29 28.65 61.12
C ILE A 339 88.43 27.78 59.86
N HIS A 340 89.36 26.82 59.86
CA HIS A 340 89.60 25.95 58.69
C HIS A 340 88.45 24.97 58.44
N SER A 341 87.91 24.34 59.49
CA SER A 341 86.80 23.38 59.38
C SER A 341 85.51 24.01 58.84
N VAL A 342 85.14 25.19 59.35
CA VAL A 342 83.95 25.93 58.88
C VAL A 342 84.11 26.41 57.43
N THR A 343 85.33 26.71 56.99
CA THR A 343 85.61 27.12 55.60
C THR A 343 85.36 25.98 54.60
N CYS A 344 85.81 24.76 54.88
CA CYS A 344 85.59 23.61 53.99
C CYS A 344 84.10 23.24 53.83
N GLN A 345 83.29 23.36 54.88
CA GLN A 345 81.85 23.07 54.83
C GLN A 345 81.04 24.07 53.99
N ILE A 346 81.53 25.31 53.89
CA ILE A 346 80.93 26.35 53.03
C ILE A 346 81.24 26.06 51.56
N ASP A 347 82.48 25.66 51.24
CA ASP A 347 82.91 25.41 49.86
C ASP A 347 82.20 24.20 49.21
N GLU A 348 81.95 23.13 49.97
CA GLU A 348 81.21 21.96 49.50
C GLU A 348 79.74 22.29 49.15
N ARG A 349 79.06 23.06 50.01
CA ARG A 349 77.66 23.48 49.80
C ARG A 349 77.51 24.49 48.67
N ARG A 350 78.48 25.40 48.49
CA ARG A 350 78.52 26.34 47.35
C ARG A 350 78.60 25.64 45.99
N LEU A 351 79.19 24.44 45.93
CA LEU A 351 79.24 23.66 44.70
C LEU A 351 77.84 23.14 44.29
N GLN A 352 77.02 22.74 45.25
CA GLN A 352 75.66 22.24 45.04
C GLN A 352 74.69 23.36 44.63
N LEU A 353 74.90 24.59 45.12
CA LEU A 353 74.07 25.76 44.82
C LEU A 353 74.25 26.32 43.40
N LYS A 354 75.24 25.87 42.62
CA LYS A 354 75.44 26.29 41.22
C LYS A 354 74.28 25.96 40.30
N GLU A 355 73.51 24.91 40.60
CA GLU A 355 72.37 24.48 39.78
C GLU A 355 71.07 25.28 40.08
N LEU A 356 71.03 26.02 41.19
CA LEU A 356 69.80 26.69 41.65
C LEU A 356 69.23 27.70 40.63
N PRO A 357 70.02 28.57 39.97
CA PRO A 357 69.49 29.51 38.98
C PRO A 357 68.85 28.82 37.76
N ASP A 358 69.40 27.69 37.30
CA ASP A 358 68.87 26.93 36.16
C ASP A 358 67.56 26.21 36.53
N VAL A 359 67.47 25.66 37.75
CA VAL A 359 66.25 25.03 38.25
C VAL A 359 65.13 26.06 38.43
N VAL A 360 65.43 27.26 38.95
CA VAL A 360 64.47 28.37 39.07
C VAL A 360 63.98 28.82 37.69
N ALA A 361 64.88 29.10 36.75
CA ALA A 361 64.51 29.56 35.41
C ALA A 361 63.63 28.55 34.65
N ARG A 362 63.92 27.25 34.78
CA ARG A 362 63.11 26.18 34.17
C ARG A 362 61.75 26.03 34.85
N LEU A 363 61.69 26.16 36.18
CA LEU A 363 60.43 26.11 36.90
C LEU A 363 59.52 27.28 36.50
N ASP A 364 60.07 28.49 36.40
CA ASP A 364 59.33 29.69 35.97
C ASP A 364 58.83 29.59 34.52
N ALA A 365 59.64 29.01 33.61
CA ALA A 365 59.22 28.78 32.24
C ALA A 365 58.06 27.77 32.13
N VAL A 366 58.13 26.67 32.89
CA VAL A 366 57.08 25.62 32.89
C VAL A 366 55.80 26.12 33.59
N THR A 367 55.91 26.91 34.65
CA THR A 367 54.74 27.50 35.31
C THR A 367 54.07 28.58 34.47
N ALA A 368 54.83 29.35 33.69
CA ALA A 368 54.28 30.29 32.71
C ALA A 368 53.51 29.57 31.59
N GLU A 369 54.07 28.50 31.01
CA GLU A 369 53.36 27.69 30.00
C GLU A 369 52.09 27.01 30.56
N LEU A 370 52.09 26.58 31.82
CA LEU A 370 50.89 26.04 32.47
C LEU A 370 49.81 27.10 32.69
N ALA A 371 50.20 28.33 33.01
CA ALA A 371 49.27 29.44 33.18
C ALA A 371 48.50 29.76 31.89
N GLU A 372 49.16 29.67 30.72
CA GLU A 372 48.50 29.87 29.41
C GLU A 372 47.50 28.76 29.05
N LEU A 373 47.62 27.57 29.64
CA LEU A 373 46.74 26.41 29.42
C LEU A 373 45.64 26.27 30.48
N THR A 374 45.49 27.26 31.36
CA THR A 374 44.39 27.29 32.33
C THR A 374 43.04 27.51 31.63
N GLY A 375 42.01 26.78 32.06
CA GLY A 375 40.66 26.88 31.48
C GLY A 375 40.41 25.98 30.26
N VAL A 376 41.41 25.23 29.76
CA VAL A 376 41.21 24.26 28.67
C VAL A 376 40.21 23.16 29.07
N ALA A 377 40.22 22.72 30.33
CA ALA A 377 39.25 21.75 30.83
C ALA A 377 37.80 22.30 30.82
N ASP A 378 37.62 23.57 31.20
CA ASP A 378 36.32 24.24 31.16
C ASP A 378 35.84 24.47 29.72
N ALA A 379 36.75 24.81 28.79
CA ALA A 379 36.47 24.96 27.37
C ALA A 379 36.03 23.63 26.73
N ILE A 380 36.67 22.50 27.09
CA ILE A 380 36.26 21.15 26.68
C ILE A 380 34.84 20.84 27.19
N ALA A 381 34.56 21.13 28.46
CA ALA A 381 33.24 20.90 29.05
C ALA A 381 32.14 21.73 28.36
N GLN A 382 32.42 23.00 28.04
CA GLN A 382 31.50 23.88 27.33
C GLN A 382 31.22 23.41 25.89
N GLU A 383 32.25 22.97 25.15
CA GLU A 383 32.06 22.45 23.79
C GLU A 383 31.33 21.10 23.76
N HIS A 384 31.59 20.19 24.71
CA HIS A 384 30.78 18.97 24.84
C HIS A 384 29.31 19.27 25.14
N ALA A 385 29.03 20.23 26.02
CA ALA A 385 27.67 20.66 26.32
C ALA A 385 26.97 21.27 25.09
N ALA A 386 27.69 22.11 24.33
CA ALA A 386 27.19 22.69 23.08
C ALA A 386 26.95 21.62 22.00
N GLN A 387 27.83 20.62 21.89
CA GLN A 387 27.65 19.50 20.97
C GLN A 387 26.43 18.64 21.33
N ALA A 388 26.23 18.33 22.61
CA ALA A 388 25.05 17.60 23.08
C ALA A 388 23.75 18.36 22.76
N ALA A 389 23.73 19.69 22.94
CA ALA A 389 22.58 20.53 22.59
C ALA A 389 22.29 20.54 21.08
N ARG A 390 23.33 20.62 20.23
CA ARG A 390 23.20 20.54 18.76
C ARG A 390 22.67 19.18 18.31
N GLU A 391 23.14 18.08 18.92
CA GLU A 391 22.68 16.73 18.61
C GLU A 391 21.23 16.47 19.05
N ALA A 392 20.83 16.96 20.23
CA ALA A 392 19.45 16.92 20.69
C ALA A 392 18.51 17.68 19.72
N ARG A 393 18.89 18.91 19.34
CA ARG A 393 18.10 19.71 18.38
C ARG A 393 18.01 19.06 17.00
N ARG A 394 19.07 18.42 16.54
CA ARG A 394 19.07 17.63 15.30
C ARG A 394 18.09 16.45 15.40
N GLY A 395 18.07 15.74 16.53
CA GLY A 395 17.14 14.64 16.79
C GLY A 395 15.68 15.09 16.78
N GLU A 396 15.37 16.23 17.40
CA GLU A 396 14.03 16.84 17.36
C GLU A 396 13.57 17.12 15.93
N LEU A 397 14.40 17.81 15.14
CA LEU A 397 14.07 18.16 13.74
C LEU A 397 13.95 16.93 12.84
N GLN A 398 14.72 15.86 13.11
CA GLN A 398 14.59 14.57 12.40
C GLN A 398 13.26 13.87 12.72
N ALA A 399 12.85 13.88 13.99
CA ALA A 399 11.55 13.34 14.41
C ALA A 399 10.39 14.14 13.81
N GLU A 400 10.51 15.47 13.80
CA GLU A 400 9.54 16.37 13.17
C GLU A 400 9.44 16.12 11.66
N ASN A 401 10.56 15.98 10.95
CA ASN A 401 10.55 15.64 9.53
C ASN A 401 9.96 14.27 9.23
N LYS A 402 10.12 13.29 10.13
CA LYS A 402 9.47 11.98 9.99
C LYS A 402 7.95 12.09 10.09
N ARG A 403 7.44 12.96 10.98
CA ARG A 403 6.00 13.25 11.10
C ARG A 403 5.48 14.02 9.90
N LEU A 404 6.14 15.12 9.51
CA LEU A 404 5.78 15.92 8.33
C LEU A 404 5.74 15.06 7.06
N ARG A 405 6.62 14.07 6.92
CA ARG A 405 6.59 13.13 5.78
C ARG A 405 5.36 12.24 5.77
N ALA A 406 4.94 11.73 6.94
CA ALA A 406 3.70 10.96 7.05
C ALA A 406 2.47 11.83 6.75
N ASP A 407 2.43 13.05 7.27
CA ASP A 407 1.34 14.01 7.02
C ASP A 407 1.26 14.40 5.52
N MET A 408 2.41 14.58 4.86
CA MET A 408 2.47 14.81 3.40
C MET A 408 1.97 13.60 2.58
N GLU A 409 2.29 12.37 3.00
CA GLU A 409 1.79 11.15 2.35
C GLU A 409 0.27 11.01 2.53
N GLU A 410 -0.27 11.40 3.68
CA GLU A 410 -1.72 11.42 3.94
C GLU A 410 -2.43 12.48 3.09
N ILE A 411 -1.90 13.71 3.00
CA ILE A 411 -2.46 14.75 2.13
C ILE A 411 -2.39 14.34 0.67
N LYS A 412 -1.30 13.69 0.23
CA LYS A 412 -1.19 13.15 -1.13
C LYS A 412 -2.25 12.09 -1.40
N ALA A 413 -2.49 11.16 -0.48
CA ALA A 413 -3.55 10.16 -0.61
C ALA A 413 -4.95 10.80 -0.70
N ARG A 414 -5.20 11.89 0.05
CA ARG A 414 -6.45 12.68 -0.04
C ARG A 414 -6.58 13.40 -1.38
N LEU A 415 -5.49 13.93 -1.94
CA LEU A 415 -5.46 14.53 -3.28
C LEU A 415 -5.73 13.49 -4.38
N ASP A 416 -5.12 12.31 -4.32
CA ASP A 416 -5.31 11.24 -5.29
C ASP A 416 -6.77 10.73 -5.30
N GLN A 417 -7.44 10.70 -4.15
CA GLN A 417 -8.86 10.32 -4.04
C GLN A 417 -9.83 11.32 -4.69
N ILE A 418 -9.49 12.61 -4.73
CA ILE A 418 -10.37 13.66 -5.28
C ILE A 418 -10.13 13.94 -6.77
N GLU A 419 -9.05 13.42 -7.38
CA GLU A 419 -8.76 13.57 -8.82
C GLU A 419 -9.40 12.49 -9.73
N GLY A 420 -10.02 11.45 -9.16
CA GLY A 420 -10.68 10.36 -9.90
C GLY A 420 -12.07 10.70 -10.47
N ALA A 421 -12.47 10.03 -11.58
CA ALA A 421 -13.83 10.13 -12.11
C ALA A 421 -14.84 9.50 -11.13
N GLY A 422 -15.85 10.27 -10.69
CA GLY A 422 -16.78 9.86 -9.63
C GLY A 422 -16.27 10.10 -8.19
N ALA A 423 -15.28 10.99 -8.00
CA ALA A 423 -14.67 11.24 -6.69
C ALA A 423 -15.70 11.58 -5.59
N LEU A 424 -15.59 10.83 -4.50
CA LEU A 424 -16.41 10.95 -3.30
C LEU A 424 -15.68 11.81 -2.27
N CYS A 425 -16.42 12.62 -1.51
CA CYS A 425 -15.86 13.37 -0.41
C CYS A 425 -15.24 12.42 0.64
N PRO A 426 -13.96 12.56 1.02
CA PRO A 426 -13.30 11.67 1.96
C PRO A 426 -13.89 11.70 3.39
N VAL A 427 -14.68 12.72 3.72
CA VAL A 427 -15.33 12.87 5.03
C VAL A 427 -16.77 12.35 5.02
N CYS A 428 -17.57 12.69 3.99
CA CYS A 428 -19.01 12.40 3.97
C CYS A 428 -19.48 11.48 2.83
N ARG A 429 -18.56 10.99 1.99
CA ARG A 429 -18.79 10.03 0.90
C ARG A 429 -19.87 10.43 -0.12
N ARG A 430 -20.17 11.72 -0.24
CA ARG A 430 -21.04 12.28 -1.29
C ARG A 430 -20.23 12.54 -2.55
N GLU A 431 -20.81 12.35 -3.73
CA GLU A 431 -20.18 12.74 -5.00
C GLU A 431 -19.87 14.24 -5.00
N LEU A 432 -18.59 14.57 -5.22
CA LEU A 432 -18.13 15.96 -5.24
C LEU A 432 -18.43 16.58 -6.60
N GLY A 433 -19.09 17.74 -6.58
CA GLY A 433 -19.22 18.61 -7.75
C GLY A 433 -17.88 19.21 -8.19
N GLU A 434 -17.82 19.75 -9.40
CA GLU A 434 -16.58 20.27 -9.99
C GLU A 434 -16.00 21.47 -9.21
N ASP A 435 -16.87 22.35 -8.71
CA ASP A 435 -16.47 23.50 -7.86
C ASP A 435 -15.92 23.06 -6.48
N GLU A 436 -16.50 22.01 -5.89
CA GLU A 436 -16.06 21.48 -4.58
C GLU A 436 -14.72 20.75 -4.68
N ARG A 437 -14.48 20.00 -5.78
CA ARG A 437 -13.16 19.41 -6.07
C ARG A 437 -12.09 20.47 -6.22
N GLN A 438 -12.37 21.55 -6.95
CA GLN A 438 -11.39 22.60 -7.18
C GLN A 438 -11.03 23.34 -5.88
N ARG A 439 -11.99 23.55 -4.98
CA ARG A 439 -11.74 24.11 -3.65
C ARG A 439 -10.86 23.20 -2.78
N LEU A 440 -11.22 21.91 -2.64
CA LEU A 440 -10.47 20.93 -1.84
C LEU A 440 -9.07 20.70 -2.40
N ARG A 441 -8.92 20.67 -3.73
CA ARG A 441 -7.62 20.59 -4.39
C ARG A 441 -6.73 21.77 -4.04
N THR A 442 -7.28 22.99 -4.05
CA THR A 442 -6.53 24.20 -3.69
C THR A 442 -6.11 24.17 -2.22
N GLU A 443 -6.99 23.74 -1.33
CA GLU A 443 -6.75 23.64 0.11
C GLU A 443 -5.67 22.60 0.45
N TYR A 444 -5.81 21.36 -0.04
CA TYR A 444 -4.82 20.30 0.18
C TYR A 444 -3.49 20.56 -0.53
N THR A 445 -3.49 21.23 -1.68
CA THR A 445 -2.23 21.63 -2.35
C THR A 445 -1.52 22.72 -1.56
N ALA A 446 -2.24 23.68 -0.96
CA ALA A 446 -1.66 24.71 -0.10
C ALA A 446 -1.11 24.12 1.20
N GLU A 447 -1.86 23.21 1.83
CA GLU A 447 -1.46 22.51 3.05
C GLU A 447 -0.23 21.61 2.81
N GLY A 448 -0.25 20.80 1.74
CA GLY A 448 0.90 19.98 1.33
C GLY A 448 2.15 20.82 0.98
N LYS A 449 1.98 22.00 0.38
CA LYS A 449 3.09 22.92 0.11
C LYS A 449 3.69 23.48 1.40
N ALA A 450 2.86 23.87 2.37
CA ALA A 450 3.32 24.39 3.66
C ALA A 450 4.12 23.34 4.45
N LEU A 451 3.63 22.10 4.52
CA LEU A 451 4.35 20.97 5.13
C LEU A 451 5.66 20.67 4.39
N GLY A 452 5.64 20.75 3.05
CA GLY A 452 6.85 20.57 2.23
C GLY A 452 7.89 21.67 2.42
N ASP A 453 7.46 22.93 2.61
CA ASP A 453 8.36 24.05 2.91
C ASP A 453 9.00 23.90 4.30
N GLN A 454 8.22 23.52 5.32
CA GLN A 454 8.75 23.18 6.65
C GLN A 454 9.72 22.00 6.61
N PHE A 455 9.41 20.95 5.84
CA PHE A 455 10.30 19.80 5.69
C PHE A 455 11.66 20.18 5.10
N ARG A 456 11.66 21.04 4.07
CA ARG A 456 12.88 21.57 3.44
C ARG A 456 13.66 22.48 4.38
N ALA A 457 12.99 23.34 5.15
CA ALA A 457 13.62 24.20 6.14
C ALA A 457 14.31 23.37 7.24
N ASN A 458 13.63 22.34 7.76
CA ASN A 458 14.18 21.42 8.75
C ASN A 458 15.35 20.60 8.18
N ALA A 459 15.26 20.15 6.92
CA ALA A 459 16.36 19.44 6.25
C ALA A 459 17.61 20.34 6.07
N ALA A 460 17.43 21.62 5.76
CA ALA A 460 18.53 22.59 5.69
C ALA A 460 19.17 22.83 7.08
N ALA A 461 18.35 23.00 8.12
CA ALA A 461 18.82 23.17 9.50
C ALA A 461 19.54 21.93 10.04
N ILE A 462 19.07 20.71 9.73
CA ILE A 462 19.77 19.45 10.06
C ILE A 462 21.15 19.40 9.40
N LYS A 463 21.24 19.78 8.12
CA LYS A 463 22.52 19.79 7.39
C LYS A 463 23.50 20.82 7.97
N GLN A 464 23.00 21.99 8.39
CA GLN A 464 23.81 23.00 9.07
C GLN A 464 24.31 22.50 10.43
N LEU A 465 23.43 21.92 11.27
CA LEU A 465 23.80 21.35 12.57
C LEU A 465 24.80 20.20 12.44
N GLN A 466 24.75 19.42 11.35
CA GLN A 466 25.75 18.40 11.06
C GLN A 466 27.13 18.99 10.74
N ALA A 467 27.19 20.10 9.99
CA ALA A 467 28.44 20.79 9.71
C ALA A 467 29.04 21.41 10.98
N GLU A 468 28.21 22.08 11.79
CA GLU A 468 28.61 22.68 13.06
C GLU A 468 29.09 21.62 14.08
N ALA A 469 28.48 20.44 14.11
CA ALA A 469 28.92 19.32 14.94
C ALA A 469 30.29 18.77 14.51
N ALA A 470 30.56 18.71 13.21
CA ALA A 470 31.86 18.28 12.70
C ALA A 470 32.99 19.28 13.07
N GLU A 471 32.72 20.58 12.99
CA GLU A 471 33.65 21.62 13.43
C GLU A 471 33.87 21.62 14.95
N ALA A 472 32.82 21.34 15.73
CA ALA A 472 32.93 21.18 17.17
C ALA A 472 33.80 19.98 17.55
N ALA A 473 33.65 18.84 16.88
CA ALA A 473 34.47 17.65 17.11
C ALA A 473 35.97 17.92 16.86
N ALA A 474 36.30 18.64 15.79
CA ALA A 474 37.68 19.04 15.49
C ALA A 474 38.27 20.00 16.55
N ARG A 475 37.44 20.91 17.11
CA ARG A 475 37.85 21.81 18.21
C ARG A 475 38.11 21.04 19.50
N ILE A 476 37.25 20.07 19.84
CA ILE A 476 37.44 19.21 21.01
C ILE A 476 38.74 18.42 20.90
N GLU A 477 39.01 17.81 19.74
CA GLU A 477 40.27 17.09 19.50
C GLU A 477 41.50 17.99 19.68
N HIS A 478 41.43 19.25 19.24
CA HIS A 478 42.51 20.22 19.45
C HIS A 478 42.72 20.54 20.94
N LEU A 479 41.63 20.77 21.69
CA LEU A 479 41.67 21.07 23.12
C LEU A 479 42.15 19.86 23.95
N GLU A 480 41.79 18.63 23.57
CA GLU A 480 42.27 17.42 24.24
C GLU A 480 43.79 17.23 24.11
N ARG A 481 44.36 17.59 22.94
CA ARG A 481 45.82 17.62 22.77
C ARG A 481 46.49 18.67 23.67
N GLN A 482 45.84 19.81 23.88
CA GLN A 482 46.32 20.84 24.82
C GLN A 482 46.23 20.36 26.28
N ARG A 483 45.15 19.65 26.66
CA ARG A 483 45.00 19.02 27.99
C ARG A 483 46.10 18.00 28.27
N ALA A 484 46.38 17.12 27.32
CA ALA A 484 47.46 16.14 27.45
C ALA A 484 48.85 16.79 27.57
N ARG A 485 49.07 17.93 26.91
CA ARG A 485 50.29 18.74 27.08
C ARG A 485 50.36 19.35 28.48
N ALA A 486 49.27 19.88 29.02
CA ALA A 486 49.21 20.43 30.37
C ALA A 486 49.54 19.37 31.44
N GLU A 487 48.96 18.17 31.36
CA GLU A 487 49.24 17.06 32.30
C GLU A 487 50.73 16.67 32.33
N LYS A 488 51.42 16.72 31.17
CA LYS A 488 52.86 16.44 31.07
C LYS A 488 53.70 17.56 31.71
N LEU A 489 53.31 18.81 31.50
CA LEU A 489 53.96 19.97 32.10
C LEU A 489 53.77 20.01 33.62
N GLU A 490 52.60 19.63 34.15
CA GLU A 490 52.34 19.53 35.59
C GLU A 490 53.25 18.54 36.29
N ARG A 491 53.45 17.35 35.72
CA ARG A 491 54.41 16.35 36.24
C ARG A 491 55.84 16.88 36.25
N THR A 492 56.20 17.66 35.24
CA THR A 492 57.53 18.27 35.13
C THR A 492 57.71 19.39 36.17
N ALA A 493 56.69 20.22 36.38
CA ALA A 493 56.70 21.27 37.41
C ALA A 493 56.81 20.69 38.82
N ALA A 494 56.10 19.59 39.12
CA ALA A 494 56.17 18.93 40.42
C ALA A 494 57.60 18.44 40.76
N ALA A 495 58.27 17.80 39.80
CA ALA A 495 59.65 17.33 39.97
C ALA A 495 60.66 18.48 40.14
N LEU A 496 60.46 19.61 39.44
CA LEU A 496 61.31 20.79 39.57
C LEU A 496 61.09 21.54 40.91
N ARG A 497 59.86 21.58 41.44
CA ARG A 497 59.55 22.18 42.76
C ARG A 497 60.23 21.45 43.90
N GLU A 498 60.17 20.11 43.91
CA GLU A 498 60.84 19.30 44.92
C GLU A 498 62.36 19.53 44.91
N ARG A 499 62.95 19.62 43.71
CA ARG A 499 64.39 19.90 43.53
C ARG A 499 64.77 21.32 43.97
N HIS A 500 63.90 22.31 43.72
CA HIS A 500 64.08 23.69 44.17
C HIS A 500 64.08 23.78 45.71
N GLU A 501 63.09 23.21 46.39
CA GLU A 501 62.98 23.25 47.86
C GLU A 501 64.22 22.67 48.55
N ARG A 502 64.78 21.59 48.01
CA ARG A 502 66.01 20.97 48.53
C ARG A 502 67.22 21.92 48.45
N LEU A 503 67.37 22.63 47.33
CA LEU A 503 68.48 23.56 47.11
C LEU A 503 68.33 24.86 47.92
N THR A 504 67.10 25.35 48.12
CA THR A 504 66.84 26.53 48.96
C THR A 504 67.20 26.27 50.43
N ARG A 505 66.97 25.06 50.95
CA ARG A 505 67.40 24.68 52.31
C ARG A 505 68.93 24.71 52.45
N ALA A 506 69.66 24.19 51.46
CA ALA A 506 71.12 24.23 51.44
C ALA A 506 71.68 25.67 51.38
N GLN A 507 70.96 26.61 50.76
CA GLN A 507 71.33 28.03 50.73
C GLN A 507 71.27 28.66 52.13
N ALA A 508 70.17 28.45 52.85
CA ALA A 508 69.99 28.99 54.21
C ALA A 508 71.04 28.45 55.22
N GLU A 509 71.43 27.18 55.10
CA GLU A 509 72.49 26.59 55.95
C GLU A 509 73.88 27.20 55.66
N THR A 510 74.15 27.58 54.41
CA THR A 510 75.43 28.19 54.01
C THR A 510 75.59 29.60 54.61
N GLU A 511 74.52 30.39 54.62
CA GLU A 511 74.50 31.74 55.21
C GLU A 511 74.78 31.72 56.72
N GLN A 512 74.28 30.70 57.44
CA GLN A 512 74.54 30.52 58.88
C GLN A 512 76.02 30.19 59.18
N LEU A 513 76.67 29.40 58.33
CA LEU A 513 78.09 29.03 58.48
C LEU A 513 79.02 30.20 58.16
N GLU A 514 78.66 31.05 57.20
CA GLU A 514 79.44 32.26 56.86
C GLU A 514 79.45 33.29 58.00
N ALA A 515 78.34 33.44 58.72
CA ALA A 515 78.25 34.31 59.90
C ALA A 515 79.15 33.81 61.07
N LEU A 516 79.21 32.48 61.27
CA LEU A 516 80.06 31.86 62.30
C LEU A 516 81.56 32.07 62.00
N LEU A 517 81.97 31.95 60.74
CA LEU A 517 83.35 32.13 60.29
C LEU A 517 83.87 33.56 60.53
N ALA A 518 83.00 34.57 60.36
CA ALA A 518 83.34 35.97 60.58
C ALA A 518 83.66 36.27 62.06
N GLY A 519 82.91 35.68 63.00
CA GLY A 519 83.13 35.86 64.44
C GLY A 519 84.42 35.22 64.97
N LEU A 520 84.85 34.10 64.37
CA LEU A 520 86.08 33.41 64.75
C LEU A 520 87.33 34.17 64.29
N ARG A 521 87.31 34.78 63.09
CA ARG A 521 88.44 35.57 62.55
C ARG A 521 88.72 36.86 63.35
N ASP A 522 87.67 37.51 63.86
CA ASP A 522 87.81 38.74 64.64
C ASP A 522 88.45 38.51 66.03
N ARG A 523 88.25 37.33 66.63
CA ARG A 523 88.89 36.94 67.91
C ARG A 523 90.40 36.69 67.76
N LEU A 524 90.87 36.21 66.60
CA LEU A 524 92.28 35.98 66.31
C LEU A 524 93.06 37.30 66.16
N ALA A 525 92.43 38.33 65.58
CA ALA A 525 93.06 39.62 65.26
C ALA A 525 93.39 40.50 66.48
N ARG A 526 92.74 40.28 67.63
CA ARG A 526 92.89 41.13 68.84
C ARG A 526 94.00 40.70 69.80
N GLY A 527 94.77 39.65 69.50
CA GLY A 527 95.96 39.25 70.30
C GLY A 527 95.69 38.90 71.77
N ALA A 528 94.45 38.59 72.13
CA ALA A 528 94.01 38.28 73.49
C ALA A 528 94.38 36.89 74.09
N PRO A 529 94.94 35.88 73.39
CA PRO A 529 95.26 34.60 74.02
C PRO A 529 96.52 34.64 74.92
N GLY A 530 96.38 34.33 76.23
CA GLY A 530 97.49 33.89 77.10
C GLY A 530 98.18 34.94 78.00
N ALA A 531 97.60 36.12 78.21
CA ALA A 531 98.20 37.18 79.04
C ALA A 531 98.25 36.88 80.57
N GLU A 532 97.51 35.87 81.03
CA GLU A 532 97.27 35.56 82.44
C GLU A 532 98.28 34.57 83.09
N HIS A 533 99.19 33.98 82.31
CA HIS A 533 100.03 32.86 82.77
C HIS A 533 101.48 33.21 83.20
N ARG A 534 101.92 34.47 83.07
CA ARG A 534 103.35 34.85 83.30
C ARG A 534 103.88 34.83 84.76
N PRO A 535 103.09 35.12 85.82
CA PRO A 535 103.59 35.09 87.21
C PRO A 535 103.81 33.67 87.75
N ALA A 536 103.04 32.70 87.27
CA ALA A 536 103.06 31.32 87.75
C ALA A 536 104.33 30.53 87.34
N LEU A 537 105.11 31.02 86.37
CA LEU A 537 106.31 30.33 85.87
C LEU A 537 107.49 30.39 86.85
N ALA A 538 107.58 31.46 87.64
CA ALA A 538 108.70 31.69 88.57
C ALA A 538 108.60 30.88 89.87
N GLU A 539 107.39 30.52 90.33
CA GLU A 539 107.18 29.68 91.53
C GLU A 539 107.58 28.21 91.31
N VAL A 540 107.50 27.74 90.06
CA VAL A 540 107.65 26.32 89.71
C VAL A 540 109.13 25.90 89.63
N GLU A 541 110.05 26.85 89.36
CA GLU A 541 111.48 26.56 89.26
C GLU A 541 112.13 26.25 90.62
N GLN A 542 111.58 26.80 91.72
CA GLN A 542 112.15 26.66 93.06
C GLN A 542 111.71 25.35 93.76
N ALA A 543 110.56 24.80 93.40
CA ALA A 543 110.05 23.55 93.97
C ALA A 543 110.71 22.27 93.37
N LEU A 544 111.43 22.38 92.25
CA LEU A 544 112.07 21.24 91.56
C LEU A 544 113.34 20.71 92.23
N ALA A 545 113.92 21.46 93.17
CA ALA A 545 115.20 21.14 93.80
C ALA A 545 115.10 20.08 94.93
N ASP A 546 113.92 19.85 95.51
CA ASP A 546 113.77 19.18 96.82
C ASP A 546 113.18 17.74 96.80
N LEU A 547 113.04 17.07 95.64
CA LEU A 547 112.28 15.78 95.52
C LEU A 547 113.07 14.57 94.93
N PRO A 548 113.49 13.53 95.69
CA PRO A 548 114.13 12.30 95.15
C PRO A 548 113.14 11.19 94.67
N TYR A 549 113.43 10.48 93.55
CA TYR A 549 112.60 9.41 92.92
C TYR A 549 113.46 8.23 92.38
N ASP A 550 112.96 6.98 92.48
CA ASP A 550 113.57 5.72 92.02
C ASP A 550 112.77 5.06 90.87
N ARG A 551 113.44 4.64 89.79
CA ARG A 551 112.87 4.37 88.44
C ARG A 551 112.61 2.90 88.14
N GLU A 552 113.26 1.95 88.81
CA GLU A 552 113.12 0.52 88.48
C GLU A 552 111.80 -0.09 88.97
N GLU A 553 111.24 0.37 90.09
CA GLU A 553 109.97 -0.15 90.64
C GLU A 553 108.76 0.19 89.74
N HIS A 554 108.78 1.35 89.07
CA HIS A 554 107.64 1.87 88.28
C HIS A 554 107.43 1.18 86.93
N GLN A 555 108.49 0.64 86.30
CA GLN A 555 108.37 -0.04 85.00
C GLN A 555 107.65 -1.39 85.08
N THR A 556 107.80 -2.10 86.20
CA THR A 556 107.24 -3.45 86.39
C THR A 556 105.72 -3.46 86.50
N ILE A 557 105.13 -2.44 87.14
CA ILE A 557 103.67 -2.33 87.33
C ILE A 557 102.97 -1.95 86.01
N ARG A 558 103.58 -1.08 85.19
CA ARG A 558 103.02 -0.64 83.89
C ARG A 558 102.86 -1.76 82.87
N ALA A 559 103.79 -2.71 82.82
CA ALA A 559 103.72 -3.84 81.90
C ALA A 559 102.50 -4.74 82.16
N ARG A 560 102.05 -4.84 83.43
CA ARG A 560 100.91 -5.69 83.81
C ARG A 560 99.56 -5.05 83.47
N ILE A 561 99.42 -3.72 83.58
CA ILE A 561 98.21 -2.97 83.21
C ILE A 561 97.96 -3.03 81.69
N ALA A 562 99.02 -2.99 80.87
CA ALA A 562 98.91 -3.07 79.41
C ALA A 562 98.30 -4.39 78.90
N ALA A 563 98.47 -5.50 79.65
CA ALA A 563 97.92 -6.80 79.29
C ALA A 563 96.40 -6.93 79.52
N LEU A 564 95.81 -6.04 80.35
CA LEU A 564 94.38 -6.08 80.75
C LEU A 564 93.50 -5.05 80.00
N ARG A 565 94.01 -4.45 78.92
CA ARG A 565 93.38 -3.31 78.21
C ARG A 565 92.05 -3.62 77.49
N GLY A 566 91.76 -4.89 77.19
CA GLY A 566 90.55 -5.31 76.47
C GLY A 566 89.28 -5.40 77.34
N VAL A 567 89.42 -5.43 78.66
CA VAL A 567 88.32 -5.73 79.59
C VAL A 567 87.31 -4.57 79.72
N GLU A 568 87.71 -3.32 79.44
CA GLU A 568 86.81 -2.15 79.48
C GLU A 568 85.78 -2.14 78.34
N GLU A 569 86.21 -2.51 77.13
CA GLU A 569 85.32 -2.61 75.96
C GLU A 569 84.33 -3.78 76.13
N GLU A 570 84.79 -4.90 76.69
CA GLU A 570 83.94 -6.05 77.03
C GLU A 570 82.89 -5.68 78.11
N ARG A 571 83.22 -4.80 79.07
CA ARG A 571 82.26 -4.34 80.10
C ARG A 571 81.17 -3.41 79.53
N ARG A 572 81.51 -2.57 78.56
CA ARG A 572 80.54 -1.70 77.86
C ARG A 572 79.57 -2.52 76.99
N GLN A 573 80.08 -3.54 76.30
CA GLN A 573 79.25 -4.46 75.51
C GLN A 573 78.28 -5.26 76.39
N LEU A 574 78.68 -5.57 77.63
CA LEU A 574 77.84 -6.24 78.62
C LEU A 574 76.62 -5.38 79.04
N ASP A 575 76.80 -4.07 79.29
CA ASP A 575 75.70 -3.19 79.70
C ASP A 575 74.66 -2.97 78.59
N VAL A 576 75.11 -2.86 77.33
CA VAL A 576 74.23 -2.77 76.16
C VAL A 576 73.47 -4.08 75.92
N ALA A 577 74.16 -5.23 76.04
CA ALA A 577 73.52 -6.54 75.88
C ALA A 577 72.46 -6.80 76.95
N GLN A 578 72.64 -6.29 78.17
CA GLN A 578 71.69 -6.49 79.27
C GLN A 578 70.36 -5.75 79.06
N THR A 579 70.38 -4.54 78.49
CA THR A 579 69.16 -3.76 78.21
C THR A 579 68.50 -4.13 76.88
N ALA A 580 69.27 -4.56 75.87
CA ALA A 580 68.73 -5.01 74.59
C ALA A 580 68.00 -6.37 74.69
N LEU A 581 68.49 -7.27 75.55
CA LEU A 581 67.93 -8.61 75.70
C LEU A 581 66.45 -8.62 76.12
N GLU A 582 66.08 -7.85 77.16
CA GLU A 582 64.70 -7.79 77.65
C GLU A 582 63.72 -7.25 76.59
N ARG A 583 64.17 -6.25 75.81
CA ARG A 583 63.37 -5.66 74.73
C ARG A 583 63.16 -6.64 73.57
N ASP A 584 64.22 -7.32 73.14
CA ASP A 584 64.15 -8.24 72.00
C ASP A 584 63.38 -9.52 72.34
N GLU A 585 63.47 -10.01 73.59
CA GLU A 585 62.67 -11.14 74.09
C GLU A 585 61.16 -10.80 74.07
N ALA A 586 60.77 -9.61 74.55
CA ALA A 586 59.37 -9.16 74.48
C ALA A 586 58.87 -8.98 73.03
N GLN A 587 59.74 -8.55 72.12
CA GLN A 587 59.41 -8.40 70.70
C GLN A 587 59.20 -9.76 70.01
N ILE A 588 59.96 -10.80 70.39
CA ILE A 588 59.76 -12.16 69.88
C ILE A 588 58.43 -12.76 70.33
N GLU A 589 58.03 -12.54 71.58
CA GLU A 589 56.71 -13.00 72.06
C GLU A 589 55.58 -12.38 71.25
N THR A 590 55.67 -11.07 70.99
CA THR A 590 54.70 -10.33 70.16
C THR A 590 54.63 -10.88 68.73
N LEU A 591 55.79 -11.06 68.07
CA LEU A 591 55.85 -11.62 66.72
C LEU A 591 55.35 -13.06 66.66
N THR A 592 55.61 -13.86 67.69
CA THR A 592 55.15 -15.25 67.76
C THR A 592 53.63 -15.34 67.84
N LEU A 593 53.00 -14.43 68.59
CA LEU A 593 51.54 -14.35 68.67
C LEU A 593 50.91 -13.90 67.33
N GLN A 594 51.51 -12.93 66.64
CA GLN A 594 51.07 -12.49 65.32
C GLN A 594 51.21 -13.58 64.25
N ILE A 595 52.32 -14.33 64.25
CA ILE A 595 52.53 -15.47 63.36
C ILE A 595 51.46 -16.54 63.62
N ALA A 596 51.19 -16.89 64.88
CA ALA A 596 50.16 -17.87 65.23
C ALA A 596 48.75 -17.44 64.78
N GLN A 597 48.43 -16.15 64.91
CA GLN A 597 47.16 -15.59 64.44
C GLN A 597 47.02 -15.71 62.92
N HIS A 598 48.01 -15.26 62.14
CA HIS A 598 47.94 -15.36 60.68
C HIS A 598 47.97 -16.80 60.17
N GLN A 599 48.65 -17.72 60.87
CA GLN A 599 48.60 -19.15 60.56
C GLN A 599 47.19 -19.74 60.77
N ALA A 600 46.47 -19.31 61.81
CA ALA A 600 45.09 -19.71 62.03
C ALA A 600 44.14 -19.15 60.95
N GLU A 601 44.30 -17.87 60.59
CA GLU A 601 43.54 -17.23 59.51
C GLU A 601 43.80 -17.91 58.14
N ARG A 602 45.05 -18.30 57.87
CA ARG A 602 45.44 -19.04 56.67
C ARG A 602 44.79 -20.43 56.63
N ALA A 603 44.80 -21.16 57.74
CA ALA A 603 44.16 -22.48 57.83
C ALA A 603 42.64 -22.41 57.64
N ALA A 604 41.99 -21.37 58.19
CA ALA A 604 40.57 -21.11 57.95
C ALA A 604 40.28 -20.81 56.47
N ALA A 605 41.11 -19.97 55.83
CA ALA A 605 41.01 -19.69 54.39
C ALA A 605 41.23 -20.95 53.53
N GLU A 606 42.12 -21.85 53.94
CA GLU A 606 42.38 -23.11 53.26
C GLU A 606 41.19 -24.09 53.34
N ALA A 607 40.51 -24.14 54.49
CA ALA A 607 39.28 -24.92 54.63
C ALA A 607 38.13 -24.34 53.79
N GLU A 608 37.97 -23.01 53.78
CA GLU A 608 36.98 -22.30 52.95
C GLU A 608 37.23 -22.52 51.44
N GLU A 609 38.49 -22.45 51.00
CA GLU A 609 38.87 -22.75 49.61
C GLU A 609 38.49 -24.18 49.19
N ALA A 610 38.67 -25.16 50.09
CA ALA A 610 38.33 -26.56 49.84
C ALA A 610 36.82 -26.79 49.68
N GLU A 611 36.00 -26.21 50.57
CA GLU A 611 34.54 -26.29 50.49
C GLU A 611 34.00 -25.67 49.19
N LEU A 612 34.49 -24.48 48.83
CA LEU A 612 34.13 -23.83 47.57
C LEU A 612 34.59 -24.65 46.36
N SER A 613 35.74 -25.32 46.43
CA SER A 613 36.22 -26.17 45.34
C SER A 613 35.38 -27.44 45.15
N GLU A 614 34.81 -28.01 46.21
CA GLU A 614 33.90 -29.15 46.12
C GLU A 614 32.60 -28.78 45.40
N GLN A 615 32.00 -27.63 45.75
CA GLN A 615 30.80 -27.12 45.10
C GLN A 615 31.00 -26.88 43.58
N LEU A 616 32.22 -26.49 43.18
CA LEU A 616 32.57 -26.20 41.79
C LEU A 616 32.77 -27.43 40.89
N THR A 617 32.78 -28.65 41.44
CA THR A 617 32.89 -29.88 40.64
C THR A 617 31.76 -30.07 39.64
N GLN A 618 30.58 -29.49 39.92
CA GLN A 618 29.40 -29.55 39.06
C GLN A 618 29.38 -28.49 37.95
N LEU A 619 30.28 -27.50 37.97
CA LEU A 619 30.22 -26.36 37.06
C LEU A 619 30.44 -26.76 35.59
N GLU A 620 31.47 -27.56 35.30
CA GLU A 620 31.76 -27.99 33.92
C GLU A 620 30.68 -28.92 33.32
N PRO A 621 30.16 -29.94 34.05
CA PRO A 621 29.01 -30.71 33.60
C PRO A 621 27.78 -29.85 33.28
N LEU A 622 27.45 -28.87 34.12
CA LEU A 622 26.31 -27.99 33.91
C LEU A 622 26.52 -27.02 32.73
N ARG A 623 27.76 -26.58 32.48
CA ARG A 623 28.10 -25.80 31.26
C ARG A 623 27.89 -26.63 30.00
N ALA A 624 28.32 -27.88 29.99
CA ALA A 624 28.09 -28.79 28.87
C ALA A 624 26.59 -29.07 28.65
N GLU A 625 25.82 -29.27 29.73
CA GLU A 625 24.36 -29.44 29.67
C GLU A 625 23.66 -28.19 29.11
N ARG A 626 24.05 -26.99 29.59
CA ARG A 626 23.57 -25.70 29.05
C ARG A 626 23.81 -25.61 27.55
N ASP A 627 25.03 -25.88 27.10
CA ASP A 627 25.41 -25.74 25.69
C ASP A 627 24.66 -26.74 24.81
N ALA A 628 24.45 -27.98 25.30
CA ALA A 628 23.65 -28.98 24.61
C ALA A 628 22.17 -28.57 24.50
N LEU A 629 21.56 -28.12 25.59
CA LEU A 629 20.17 -27.62 25.60
C LEU A 629 20.00 -26.40 24.70
N GLN A 630 20.99 -25.51 24.67
CA GLN A 630 20.97 -24.32 23.82
C GLN A 630 21.07 -24.70 22.33
N ALA A 631 21.95 -25.62 21.95
CA ALA A 631 22.04 -26.13 20.58
C ALA A 631 20.75 -26.86 20.14
N GLU A 632 20.13 -27.64 21.03
CA GLU A 632 18.87 -28.33 20.76
C GLU A 632 17.72 -27.32 20.57
N LEU A 633 17.66 -26.27 21.40
CA LEU A 633 16.67 -25.20 21.27
C LEU A 633 16.85 -24.44 19.95
N GLU A 634 18.09 -24.08 19.56
CA GLU A 634 18.37 -23.39 18.30
C GLU A 634 17.92 -24.23 17.08
N ALA A 635 18.21 -25.54 17.08
CA ALA A 635 17.77 -26.44 16.02
C ALA A 635 16.23 -26.56 15.95
N LEU A 636 15.57 -26.62 17.10
CA LEU A 636 14.12 -26.70 17.19
C LEU A 636 13.45 -25.40 16.74
N GLU A 637 14.01 -24.25 17.08
CA GLU A 637 13.52 -22.94 16.64
C GLU A 637 13.66 -22.76 15.12
N ALA A 638 14.75 -23.25 14.53
CA ALA A 638 14.91 -23.28 13.07
C ALA A 638 13.81 -24.13 12.39
N CYS A 639 13.57 -25.34 12.91
CA CYS A 639 12.49 -26.22 12.42
C CYS A 639 11.11 -25.57 12.58
N ARG A 640 10.85 -24.91 13.72
CA ARG A 640 9.62 -24.14 13.96
C ARG A 640 9.44 -23.03 12.93
N GLY A 641 10.52 -22.29 12.63
CA GLY A 641 10.52 -21.23 11.61
C GLY A 641 10.17 -21.75 10.20
N GLU A 642 10.75 -22.89 9.81
CA GLU A 642 10.46 -23.54 8.52
C GLU A 642 9.01 -24.00 8.43
N THR A 643 8.51 -24.70 9.47
CA THR A 643 7.11 -25.15 9.52
C THR A 643 6.13 -23.98 9.51
N GLN A 644 6.47 -22.87 10.18
CA GLN A 644 5.63 -21.66 10.17
C GLN A 644 5.61 -20.98 8.79
N ALA A 645 6.72 -20.94 8.07
CA ALA A 645 6.76 -20.44 6.70
C ALA A 645 5.92 -21.31 5.75
N ARG A 646 6.01 -22.64 5.88
CA ARG A 646 5.18 -23.59 5.12
C ARG A 646 3.70 -23.43 5.43
N LEU A 647 3.34 -23.26 6.71
CA LEU A 647 1.96 -23.00 7.14
C LEU A 647 1.42 -21.71 6.53
N GLY A 648 2.19 -20.62 6.57
CA GLY A 648 1.79 -19.34 5.94
C GLY A 648 1.53 -19.47 4.44
N ALA A 649 2.40 -20.20 3.72
CA ALA A 649 2.20 -20.47 2.30
C ALA A 649 0.95 -21.35 2.02
N ALA A 650 0.68 -22.34 2.87
CA ALA A 650 -0.52 -23.17 2.76
C ALA A 650 -1.81 -22.39 3.07
N GLN A 651 -1.77 -21.50 4.07
CA GLN A 651 -2.88 -20.60 4.40
C GLN A 651 -3.20 -19.65 3.26
N GLN A 652 -2.20 -19.06 2.61
CA GLN A 652 -2.41 -18.18 1.46
C GLN A 652 -3.09 -18.93 0.30
N ARG A 653 -2.62 -20.14 -0.03
CA ARG A 653 -3.27 -20.98 -1.06
C ARG A 653 -4.72 -21.30 -0.71
N LEU A 654 -4.98 -21.62 0.56
CA LEU A 654 -6.34 -21.88 1.04
C LEU A 654 -7.23 -20.65 0.90
N GLU A 655 -6.75 -19.47 1.28
CA GLU A 655 -7.50 -18.22 1.16
C GLU A 655 -7.82 -17.89 -0.31
N ASP A 656 -6.85 -18.07 -1.21
CA ASP A 656 -7.07 -17.90 -2.64
C ASP A 656 -8.14 -18.87 -3.17
N CYS A 657 -8.13 -20.14 -2.74
CA CYS A 657 -9.18 -21.09 -3.08
C CYS A 657 -10.55 -20.68 -2.50
N LEU A 658 -10.62 -20.16 -1.27
CA LEU A 658 -11.89 -19.69 -0.70
C LEU A 658 -12.47 -18.51 -1.50
N ARG A 659 -11.64 -17.56 -1.95
CA ARG A 659 -12.09 -16.46 -2.83
C ARG A 659 -12.62 -16.98 -4.17
N LEU A 660 -11.98 -18.00 -4.75
CA LEU A 660 -12.49 -18.64 -5.96
C LEU A 660 -13.82 -19.37 -5.72
N GLN A 661 -14.02 -19.93 -4.53
CA GLN A 661 -15.27 -20.56 -4.13
C GLN A 661 -16.42 -19.53 -4.08
N ASP A 662 -16.18 -18.35 -3.50
CA ASP A 662 -17.18 -17.27 -3.47
C ASP A 662 -17.55 -16.81 -4.89
N LEU A 663 -16.54 -16.56 -5.74
CA LEU A 663 -16.74 -16.20 -7.14
C LEU A 663 -17.54 -17.28 -7.91
N ARG A 664 -17.31 -18.56 -7.60
CA ARG A 664 -18.07 -19.66 -8.18
C ARG A 664 -19.54 -19.60 -7.77
N GLU A 665 -19.85 -19.32 -6.51
CA GLU A 665 -21.23 -19.17 -6.05
C GLU A 665 -21.94 -18.01 -6.75
N GLU A 666 -21.26 -16.87 -6.94
CA GLU A 666 -21.77 -15.74 -7.73
C GLU A 666 -22.10 -16.15 -9.17
N ARG A 667 -21.19 -16.90 -9.83
CA ARG A 667 -21.41 -17.39 -11.21
C ARG A 667 -22.55 -18.39 -11.30
N ILE A 668 -22.75 -19.24 -10.28
CA ILE A 668 -23.91 -20.15 -10.22
C ILE A 668 -25.22 -19.35 -10.13
N ALA A 669 -25.24 -18.28 -9.33
CA ALA A 669 -26.42 -17.40 -9.25
C ALA A 669 -26.70 -16.69 -10.58
N GLU A 670 -25.68 -16.12 -11.23
CA GLU A 670 -25.80 -15.50 -12.56
C GLU A 670 -26.30 -16.52 -13.60
N ARG A 671 -25.75 -17.74 -13.59
CA ARG A 671 -26.17 -18.83 -14.48
C ARG A 671 -27.66 -19.12 -14.37
N ARG A 672 -28.20 -19.18 -13.13
CA ARG A 672 -29.63 -19.43 -12.89
C ARG A 672 -30.49 -18.33 -13.50
N GLN A 673 -30.14 -17.07 -13.25
CA GLN A 673 -30.86 -15.92 -13.80
C GLN A 673 -30.86 -15.94 -15.34
N VAL A 674 -29.69 -16.14 -15.96
CA VAL A 674 -29.58 -16.17 -17.43
C VAL A 674 -30.35 -17.35 -18.03
N ALA A 675 -30.39 -18.50 -17.34
CA ALA A 675 -31.17 -19.65 -17.77
C ALA A 675 -32.68 -19.39 -17.73
N GLU A 676 -33.18 -18.70 -16.69
CA GLU A 676 -34.58 -18.27 -16.60
C GLU A 676 -34.94 -17.29 -17.73
N GLU A 677 -34.10 -16.27 -17.96
CA GLU A 677 -34.29 -15.32 -19.06
C GLU A 677 -34.31 -16.02 -20.43
N LYS A 678 -33.41 -16.98 -20.64
CA LYS A 678 -33.37 -17.80 -21.87
C LYS A 678 -34.71 -18.55 -22.07
N MET A 679 -35.27 -19.16 -21.03
CA MET A 679 -36.57 -19.84 -21.13
C MET A 679 -37.70 -18.87 -21.53
N ILE A 680 -37.74 -17.68 -20.91
CA ILE A 680 -38.76 -16.67 -21.24
C ILE A 680 -38.68 -16.28 -22.73
N TYR A 681 -37.47 -16.05 -23.27
CA TYR A 681 -37.32 -15.70 -24.68
C TYR A 681 -37.63 -16.85 -25.64
N ASP A 682 -37.44 -18.11 -25.22
CA ASP A 682 -37.87 -19.28 -25.99
C ASP A 682 -39.40 -19.33 -26.10
N GLU A 683 -40.11 -19.13 -24.98
CA GLU A 683 -41.56 -19.04 -24.94
C GLU A 683 -42.09 -17.88 -25.80
N LEU A 684 -41.47 -16.70 -25.71
CA LEU A 684 -41.84 -15.54 -26.53
C LEU A 684 -41.63 -15.78 -28.03
N THR A 685 -40.56 -16.49 -28.40
CA THR A 685 -40.31 -16.88 -29.79
C THR A 685 -41.46 -17.76 -30.32
N LEU A 686 -41.92 -18.73 -29.53
CA LEU A 686 -43.07 -19.56 -29.89
C LEU A 686 -44.37 -18.75 -29.95
N ALA A 687 -44.60 -17.88 -28.97
CA ALA A 687 -45.82 -17.09 -28.83
C ALA A 687 -46.02 -16.08 -29.97
N PHE A 688 -44.96 -15.39 -30.39
CA PHE A 688 -45.04 -14.42 -31.50
C PHE A 688 -45.02 -15.05 -32.89
N GLY A 689 -44.62 -16.32 -33.00
CA GLY A 689 -44.55 -17.03 -34.27
C GLY A 689 -45.91 -17.33 -34.90
N LYS A 690 -45.85 -17.89 -36.12
CA LYS A 690 -47.03 -18.13 -36.98
C LYS A 690 -48.07 -19.09 -36.39
N ARG A 691 -47.68 -19.92 -35.42
CA ARG A 691 -48.58 -20.86 -34.71
C ARG A 691 -49.04 -20.34 -33.34
N GLY A 692 -48.55 -19.19 -32.92
CA GLY A 692 -48.89 -18.58 -31.63
C GLY A 692 -50.02 -17.56 -31.79
N ILE A 693 -49.79 -16.37 -31.28
CA ILE A 693 -50.75 -15.26 -31.25
C ILE A 693 -51.26 -14.92 -32.66
N GLN A 694 -50.40 -15.01 -33.69
CA GLN A 694 -50.80 -14.74 -35.07
C GLN A 694 -51.92 -15.69 -35.55
N ALA A 695 -51.81 -17.00 -35.27
CA ALA A 695 -52.84 -17.97 -35.60
C ALA A 695 -54.14 -17.68 -34.84
N MET A 696 -54.04 -17.39 -33.53
CA MET A 696 -55.21 -17.05 -32.71
C MET A 696 -55.96 -15.81 -33.23
N ILE A 697 -55.25 -14.78 -33.69
CA ILE A 697 -55.88 -13.58 -34.26
C ILE A 697 -56.61 -13.91 -35.57
N ILE A 698 -56.00 -14.71 -36.46
CA ILE A 698 -56.63 -15.13 -37.72
C ILE A 698 -57.87 -15.98 -37.42
N GLU A 699 -57.79 -16.94 -36.50
CA GLU A 699 -58.91 -17.81 -36.12
C GLU A 699 -60.10 -17.03 -35.55
N ASN A 700 -59.85 -15.96 -34.82
CA ASN A 700 -60.92 -15.10 -34.28
C ASN A 700 -61.62 -14.27 -35.39
N VAL A 701 -60.92 -13.92 -36.47
CA VAL A 701 -61.45 -13.08 -37.57
C VAL A 701 -62.29 -13.88 -38.57
N ILE A 702 -61.98 -15.16 -38.76
CA ILE A 702 -62.62 -15.98 -39.79
C ILE A 702 -64.14 -16.11 -39.61
N PRO A 703 -64.69 -16.32 -38.40
CA PRO A 703 -66.13 -16.28 -38.17
C PRO A 703 -66.78 -14.96 -38.61
N GLU A 704 -66.15 -13.82 -38.30
CA GLU A 704 -66.66 -12.50 -38.71
C GLU A 704 -66.70 -12.36 -40.25
N LEU A 705 -65.65 -12.83 -40.94
CA LEU A 705 -65.61 -12.82 -42.41
C LEU A 705 -66.70 -13.72 -43.02
N GLN A 706 -66.92 -14.89 -42.42
CA GLN A 706 -67.95 -15.83 -42.82
C GLN A 706 -69.35 -15.23 -42.70
N ASP A 707 -69.65 -14.64 -41.55
CA ASP A 707 -70.95 -14.05 -41.25
C ASP A 707 -71.25 -12.87 -42.17
N GLU A 708 -70.26 -12.00 -42.41
CA GLU A 708 -70.42 -10.87 -43.33
C GLU A 708 -70.63 -11.34 -44.78
N ALA A 709 -69.92 -12.39 -45.24
CA ALA A 709 -70.12 -12.95 -46.58
C ALA A 709 -71.54 -13.53 -46.73
N ASN A 710 -72.00 -14.28 -45.74
CA ASN A 710 -73.36 -14.83 -45.76
C ASN A 710 -74.43 -13.75 -45.67
N ALA A 711 -74.21 -12.66 -44.92
CA ALA A 711 -75.13 -11.53 -44.88
C ALA A 711 -75.28 -10.85 -46.25
N ILE A 712 -74.22 -10.81 -47.07
CA ILE A 712 -74.29 -10.30 -48.45
C ILE A 712 -75.06 -11.26 -49.37
N LEU A 713 -74.86 -12.57 -49.22
CA LEU A 713 -75.61 -13.59 -49.98
C LEU A 713 -77.12 -13.54 -49.66
N ASP A 714 -77.48 -13.38 -48.38
CA ASP A 714 -78.88 -13.32 -47.93
C ASP A 714 -79.64 -12.12 -48.51
N LYS A 715 -78.95 -11.04 -48.90
CA LYS A 715 -79.55 -9.87 -49.57
C LYS A 715 -79.85 -10.11 -51.05
N MET A 716 -79.29 -11.15 -51.66
CA MET A 716 -79.49 -11.45 -53.08
C MET A 716 -80.80 -12.24 -53.30
N PRO A 717 -81.67 -11.82 -54.23
CA PRO A 717 -82.90 -12.55 -54.55
C PRO A 717 -82.62 -14.01 -54.96
N GLY A 718 -83.39 -14.95 -54.42
CA GLY A 718 -83.29 -16.38 -54.76
C GLY A 718 -82.04 -17.11 -54.24
N ASN A 719 -81.30 -16.54 -53.27
CA ASN A 719 -80.13 -17.19 -52.69
C ASN A 719 -80.51 -18.43 -51.86
N THR A 720 -79.82 -19.54 -52.12
CA THR A 720 -79.86 -20.79 -51.32
C THR A 720 -78.48 -21.16 -50.76
N MET A 721 -77.46 -20.36 -51.05
CA MET A 721 -76.06 -20.66 -50.76
C MET A 721 -75.61 -20.07 -49.42
N ARG A 722 -74.71 -20.78 -48.73
CA ARG A 722 -73.91 -20.28 -47.60
C ARG A 722 -72.44 -20.62 -47.76
N VAL A 723 -71.59 -19.66 -47.47
CA VAL A 723 -70.14 -19.81 -47.42
C VAL A 723 -69.70 -20.21 -46.02
N GLU A 724 -68.82 -21.20 -45.95
CA GLU A 724 -68.15 -21.68 -44.74
C GLU A 724 -66.63 -21.67 -44.95
N PHE A 725 -65.88 -21.07 -44.03
CA PHE A 725 -64.42 -21.10 -44.03
C PHE A 725 -63.93 -22.12 -43.01
N ARG A 726 -63.28 -23.18 -43.50
CA ARG A 726 -62.70 -24.22 -42.62
C ARG A 726 -61.26 -23.91 -42.30
N THR A 727 -60.98 -23.75 -41.02
CA THR A 727 -59.64 -23.41 -40.50
C THR A 727 -58.77 -24.63 -40.24
N GLN A 728 -59.35 -25.83 -40.29
CA GLN A 728 -58.68 -27.09 -40.00
C GLN A 728 -59.16 -28.20 -40.94
N LYS A 729 -58.22 -29.08 -41.32
CA LYS A 729 -58.47 -30.26 -42.16
C LYS A 729 -57.76 -31.47 -41.59
N GLN A 730 -58.47 -32.59 -41.44
CA GLN A 730 -57.84 -33.85 -41.04
C GLN A 730 -56.92 -34.36 -42.15
N THR A 731 -55.73 -34.80 -41.74
CA THR A 731 -54.80 -35.50 -42.64
C THR A 731 -55.38 -36.85 -43.07
N VAL A 732 -54.98 -37.32 -44.25
CA VAL A 732 -55.35 -38.64 -44.80
C VAL A 732 -54.96 -39.81 -43.86
N ARG A 733 -54.11 -39.57 -42.86
CA ARG A 733 -53.68 -40.53 -41.83
C ARG A 733 -54.44 -40.42 -40.49
N GLY A 734 -55.51 -39.63 -40.40
CA GLY A 734 -56.49 -39.67 -39.30
C GLY A 734 -56.09 -38.99 -37.98
N ASP A 735 -54.80 -38.92 -37.64
CA ASP A 735 -54.38 -38.49 -36.28
C ASP A 735 -53.98 -37.01 -36.14
N ASN A 736 -53.74 -36.28 -37.23
CA ASN A 736 -53.36 -34.86 -37.16
C ASN A 736 -54.30 -33.98 -37.98
N THR A 737 -54.78 -32.89 -37.38
CA THR A 737 -55.40 -31.74 -38.05
C THR A 737 -54.32 -30.78 -38.54
N ILE A 738 -54.35 -30.44 -39.82
CA ILE A 738 -53.54 -29.36 -40.40
C ILE A 738 -54.39 -28.11 -40.42
N GLU A 739 -53.82 -26.98 -40.05
CA GLU A 739 -54.51 -25.71 -40.24
C GLU A 739 -54.63 -25.38 -41.73
N THR A 740 -55.83 -25.08 -42.19
CA THR A 740 -56.13 -24.69 -43.58
C THR A 740 -57.01 -23.43 -43.59
N LEU A 741 -57.42 -23.01 -44.77
CA LEU A 741 -58.44 -21.99 -45.00
C LEU A 741 -59.22 -22.40 -46.25
N ASP A 742 -59.89 -23.55 -46.13
CA ASP A 742 -60.69 -24.12 -47.22
C ASP A 742 -62.04 -23.40 -47.28
N ILE A 743 -62.53 -23.13 -48.48
CA ILE A 743 -63.82 -22.48 -48.71
C ILE A 743 -64.81 -23.56 -49.12
N VAL A 744 -65.87 -23.72 -48.34
CA VAL A 744 -66.95 -24.68 -48.60
C VAL A 744 -68.23 -23.89 -48.82
N ILE A 745 -68.98 -24.27 -49.84
CA ILE A 745 -70.30 -23.71 -50.11
C ILE A 745 -71.34 -24.79 -49.76
N GLY A 746 -72.38 -24.38 -49.03
CA GLY A 746 -73.55 -25.20 -48.74
C GLY A 746 -74.79 -24.68 -49.47
N ASP A 747 -75.50 -25.56 -50.14
CA ASP A 747 -76.77 -25.29 -50.83
C ASP A 747 -77.81 -26.39 -50.52
N GLU A 748 -78.96 -26.39 -51.21
CA GLU A 748 -80.01 -27.42 -51.09
C GLU A 748 -79.54 -28.84 -51.42
N ALA A 749 -78.49 -28.97 -52.23
CA ALA A 749 -77.91 -30.22 -52.70
C ALA A 749 -76.66 -30.65 -51.89
N GLY A 750 -76.38 -29.98 -50.76
CA GLY A 750 -75.36 -30.35 -49.78
C GLY A 750 -74.20 -29.37 -49.68
N ARG A 751 -73.11 -29.78 -48.99
CA ARG A 751 -71.89 -28.99 -48.83
C ARG A 751 -70.78 -29.51 -49.73
N ARG A 752 -70.15 -28.63 -50.52
CA ARG A 752 -69.12 -29.01 -51.49
C ARG A 752 -67.99 -27.97 -51.49
N PRO A 753 -66.75 -28.37 -51.84
CA PRO A 753 -65.66 -27.41 -52.07
C PRO A 753 -66.05 -26.36 -53.11
N TYR A 754 -65.60 -25.12 -52.90
CA TYR A 754 -65.81 -23.99 -53.81
C TYR A 754 -65.54 -24.34 -55.27
N GLU A 755 -64.49 -25.13 -55.53
CA GLU A 755 -64.01 -25.47 -56.88
C GLU A 755 -65.01 -26.29 -57.72
N LEU A 756 -66.07 -26.86 -57.10
CA LEU A 756 -67.10 -27.65 -57.79
C LEU A 756 -68.29 -26.82 -58.28
N TYR A 757 -68.34 -25.52 -57.99
CA TYR A 757 -69.41 -24.61 -58.43
C TYR A 757 -68.99 -23.88 -59.72
N SER A 758 -69.87 -23.80 -60.73
CA SER A 758 -69.58 -23.12 -62.01
C SER A 758 -70.69 -22.14 -62.40
N GLY A 759 -70.31 -20.98 -62.94
CA GLY A 759 -71.24 -19.97 -63.46
C GLY A 759 -71.77 -19.01 -62.38
N GLY A 760 -73.09 -18.84 -62.29
CA GLY A 760 -73.76 -17.83 -61.46
C GLY A 760 -73.65 -18.03 -59.94
N GLU A 761 -73.55 -19.28 -59.46
CA GLU A 761 -73.43 -19.59 -58.03
C GLU A 761 -72.03 -19.26 -57.49
N ALA A 762 -70.99 -19.72 -58.18
CA ALA A 762 -69.61 -19.35 -57.89
C ALA A 762 -69.41 -17.82 -57.95
N PHE A 763 -70.15 -17.15 -58.85
CA PHE A 763 -70.19 -15.69 -58.94
C PHE A 763 -70.74 -15.04 -57.67
N ARG A 764 -71.93 -15.47 -57.19
CA ARG A 764 -72.53 -14.93 -55.95
C ARG A 764 -71.60 -15.13 -54.75
N ALA A 765 -71.02 -16.32 -54.60
CA ALA A 765 -70.08 -16.62 -53.52
C ALA A 765 -68.81 -15.76 -53.58
N ASN A 766 -68.18 -15.61 -54.75
CA ASN A 766 -67.01 -14.76 -54.94
C ASN A 766 -67.30 -13.29 -54.62
N PHE A 767 -68.44 -12.79 -55.09
CA PHE A 767 -68.87 -11.43 -54.83
C PHE A 767 -69.08 -11.19 -53.33
N ALA A 768 -69.79 -12.09 -52.66
CA ALA A 768 -70.06 -11.99 -51.23
C ALA A 768 -68.80 -12.05 -50.37
N ILE A 769 -67.90 -13.00 -50.64
CA ILE A 769 -66.62 -13.12 -49.93
C ILE A 769 -65.78 -11.86 -50.13
N ARG A 770 -65.75 -11.33 -51.35
CA ARG A 770 -64.96 -10.13 -51.65
C ARG A 770 -65.52 -8.90 -50.96
N VAL A 771 -66.83 -8.68 -51.01
CA VAL A 771 -67.49 -7.57 -50.29
C VAL A 771 -67.26 -7.72 -48.78
N ALA A 772 -67.35 -8.94 -48.23
CA ALA A 772 -67.06 -9.19 -46.82
C ALA A 772 -65.61 -8.87 -46.43
N LEU A 773 -64.64 -9.28 -47.25
CA LEU A 773 -63.22 -8.98 -47.07
C LEU A 773 -62.98 -7.46 -47.08
N SER A 774 -63.62 -6.74 -48.01
CA SER A 774 -63.55 -5.28 -48.14
C SER A 774 -64.17 -4.56 -46.95
N THR A 775 -65.29 -5.06 -46.43
CA THR A 775 -65.96 -4.53 -45.25
C THR A 775 -65.12 -4.76 -43.99
N LEU A 776 -64.53 -5.94 -43.85
CA LEU A 776 -63.65 -6.31 -42.74
C LEU A 776 -62.40 -5.42 -42.70
N LEU A 777 -61.78 -5.22 -43.86
CA LEU A 777 -60.68 -4.27 -44.07
C LEU A 777 -61.06 -2.85 -43.66
N ALA A 778 -62.19 -2.35 -44.16
CA ALA A 778 -62.68 -1.00 -43.88
C ALA A 778 -62.97 -0.77 -42.38
N ARG A 779 -63.56 -1.76 -41.69
CA ARG A 779 -63.85 -1.67 -40.25
C ARG A 779 -62.58 -1.62 -39.42
N ARG A 780 -61.58 -2.48 -39.69
CA ARG A 780 -60.32 -2.50 -38.93
C ARG A 780 -59.40 -1.32 -39.22
N ALA A 781 -59.35 -0.86 -40.47
CA ALA A 781 -58.64 0.36 -40.83
C ALA A 781 -59.28 1.61 -40.20
N GLY A 782 -60.53 1.53 -39.70
CA GLY A 782 -61.26 2.67 -39.15
C GLY A 782 -61.73 3.65 -40.23
N THR A 783 -61.71 3.24 -41.49
CA THR A 783 -62.07 4.06 -42.66
C THR A 783 -63.11 3.33 -43.49
N ARG A 784 -64.30 3.93 -43.67
CA ARG A 784 -65.32 3.33 -44.55
C ARG A 784 -64.90 3.49 -46.02
N LEU A 785 -64.62 2.37 -46.69
CA LEU A 785 -64.66 2.31 -48.15
C LEU A 785 -66.11 2.48 -48.57
N GLN A 786 -66.40 3.60 -49.22
CA GLN A 786 -67.75 3.98 -49.63
C GLN A 786 -67.86 4.00 -51.15
N THR A 787 -66.84 3.51 -51.85
CA THR A 787 -66.82 3.37 -53.30
C THR A 787 -66.48 1.94 -53.68
N LEU A 788 -67.27 1.38 -54.57
CA LEU A 788 -67.03 0.08 -55.18
C LEU A 788 -66.96 0.25 -56.71
N VAL A 789 -65.93 -0.31 -57.33
CA VAL A 789 -65.77 -0.31 -58.78
C VAL A 789 -65.83 -1.74 -59.28
N ILE A 790 -66.65 -2.00 -60.28
CA ILE A 790 -66.84 -3.32 -60.89
C ILE A 790 -66.48 -3.20 -62.38
N ASP A 791 -65.31 -3.71 -62.78
CA ASP A 791 -64.80 -3.60 -64.15
C ASP A 791 -65.14 -4.85 -64.97
N GLU A 792 -66.01 -4.69 -65.99
CA GLU A 792 -66.56 -5.76 -66.85
C GLU A 792 -66.90 -7.00 -66.06
N GLY A 793 -67.93 -6.85 -65.23
CA GLY A 793 -68.36 -7.82 -64.26
C GLY A 793 -68.65 -9.19 -64.88
N PHE A 794 -67.64 -10.05 -64.81
CA PHE A 794 -67.75 -11.51 -64.72
C PHE A 794 -68.24 -12.17 -66.02
N GLY A 795 -67.26 -12.46 -66.90
CA GLY A 795 -67.47 -12.94 -68.27
C GLY A 795 -68.11 -14.32 -68.41
N THR A 796 -69.44 -14.38 -68.34
CA THR A 796 -70.23 -15.38 -69.06
C THR A 796 -71.30 -14.67 -69.89
N GLN A 797 -71.40 -15.05 -71.16
CA GLN A 797 -72.28 -14.42 -72.15
C GLN A 797 -73.77 -14.77 -71.94
N ASP A 798 -74.11 -15.47 -70.87
CA ASP A 798 -75.46 -15.91 -70.57
C ASP A 798 -76.31 -14.76 -69.99
N SER A 799 -77.62 -14.82 -70.20
CA SER A 799 -78.58 -13.86 -69.64
C SER A 799 -78.66 -13.97 -68.11
N GLN A 800 -78.47 -15.17 -67.55
CA GLN A 800 -78.56 -15.43 -66.11
C GLN A 800 -77.46 -14.75 -65.29
N GLY A 801 -76.21 -14.74 -65.76
CA GLY A 801 -75.11 -14.03 -65.08
C GLY A 801 -75.32 -12.50 -65.01
N ARG A 802 -75.96 -11.92 -66.04
CA ARG A 802 -76.24 -10.48 -66.13
C ARG A 802 -77.30 -10.03 -65.14
N ASP A 803 -78.39 -10.79 -65.03
CA ASP A 803 -79.45 -10.53 -64.05
C ASP A 803 -78.90 -10.67 -62.63
N GLY A 804 -78.08 -11.70 -62.39
CA GLY A 804 -77.39 -11.91 -61.10
C GLY A 804 -76.44 -10.76 -60.72
N LEU A 805 -75.75 -10.14 -61.67
CA LEU A 805 -74.89 -8.99 -61.41
C LEU A 805 -75.69 -7.75 -60.98
N ILE A 806 -76.82 -7.48 -61.66
CA ILE A 806 -77.70 -6.35 -61.29
C ILE A 806 -78.31 -6.59 -59.90
N GLU A 807 -78.76 -7.81 -59.63
CA GLU A 807 -79.26 -8.22 -58.31
C GLU A 807 -78.20 -8.01 -57.22
N ALA A 808 -76.98 -8.47 -57.45
CA ALA A 808 -75.86 -8.31 -56.52
C ALA A 808 -75.54 -6.83 -56.25
N ILE A 809 -75.53 -5.98 -57.29
CA ILE A 809 -75.30 -4.54 -57.14
C ILE A 809 -76.43 -3.87 -56.35
N ARG A 810 -77.70 -4.19 -56.66
CA ARG A 810 -78.86 -3.65 -55.92
C ARG A 810 -78.85 -4.08 -54.46
N ALA A 811 -78.44 -5.32 -54.17
CA ALA A 811 -78.34 -5.85 -52.82
C ALA A 811 -77.39 -5.03 -51.93
N ILE A 812 -76.32 -4.46 -52.51
CA ILE A 812 -75.31 -3.69 -51.79
C ILE A 812 -75.35 -2.18 -52.05
N GLU A 813 -76.29 -1.68 -52.87
CA GLU A 813 -76.37 -0.25 -53.25
C GLU A 813 -76.48 0.70 -52.05
N ARG A 814 -77.06 0.22 -50.94
CA ARG A 814 -77.17 0.98 -49.69
C ARG A 814 -75.89 0.95 -48.85
N ASP A 815 -75.03 -0.03 -49.06
CA ASP A 815 -73.81 -0.22 -48.30
C ASP A 815 -72.66 0.67 -48.81
N PHE A 816 -72.76 1.16 -50.05
CA PHE A 816 -71.79 2.06 -50.69
C PHE A 816 -72.42 3.42 -51.08
N GLN A 817 -71.62 4.48 -51.07
CA GLN A 817 -72.05 5.82 -51.51
C GLN A 817 -71.93 6.00 -53.03
N THR A 818 -70.96 5.32 -53.64
CA THR A 818 -70.77 5.33 -55.10
C THR A 818 -70.42 3.93 -55.60
N ILE A 819 -71.15 3.42 -56.58
CA ILE A 819 -70.84 2.17 -57.30
C ILE A 819 -70.62 2.50 -58.77
N LEU A 820 -69.44 2.18 -59.30
CA LEU A 820 -69.09 2.38 -60.70
C LEU A 820 -69.02 1.02 -61.40
N VAL A 821 -69.86 0.80 -62.41
CA VAL A 821 -69.93 -0.46 -63.15
C VAL A 821 -69.43 -0.23 -64.57
N ILE A 822 -68.39 -0.92 -65.01
CA ILE A 822 -67.83 -0.78 -66.36
C ILE A 822 -68.35 -1.90 -67.23
N THR A 823 -68.90 -1.57 -68.40
CA THR A 823 -69.36 -2.59 -69.34
C THR A 823 -69.33 -2.10 -70.78
N HIS A 824 -69.05 -2.98 -71.74
CA HIS A 824 -69.29 -2.72 -73.17
C HIS A 824 -70.70 -3.12 -73.62
N LEU A 825 -71.44 -3.87 -72.81
CA LEU A 825 -72.73 -4.46 -73.20
C LEU A 825 -73.82 -3.41 -73.26
N SER A 826 -74.32 -3.13 -74.46
CA SER A 826 -75.37 -2.14 -74.74
C SER A 826 -76.61 -2.31 -73.87
N GLU A 827 -77.03 -3.55 -73.64
CA GLU A 827 -78.21 -3.92 -72.87
C GLU A 827 -78.07 -3.59 -71.38
N LEU A 828 -76.88 -3.74 -70.80
CA LEU A 828 -76.62 -3.35 -69.41
C LEU A 828 -76.61 -1.83 -69.23
N LYS A 829 -76.21 -1.07 -70.26
CA LYS A 829 -76.18 0.41 -70.19
C LYS A 829 -77.55 0.97 -69.88
N GLU A 830 -78.61 0.36 -70.41
CA GLU A 830 -79.96 0.85 -70.27
C GLU A 830 -80.54 0.70 -68.85
N MET A 831 -79.98 -0.22 -68.07
CA MET A 831 -80.45 -0.60 -66.74
C MET A 831 -79.93 0.29 -65.60
N PHE A 832 -79.01 1.22 -65.87
CA PHE A 832 -78.44 2.12 -64.88
C PHE A 832 -78.95 3.56 -65.02
N PRO A 833 -79.17 4.27 -63.89
CA PRO A 833 -79.76 5.61 -63.87
C PRO A 833 -78.84 6.72 -64.38
N THR A 834 -77.51 6.54 -64.25
CA THR A 834 -76.51 7.50 -64.71
C THR A 834 -75.48 6.78 -65.58
N ARG A 835 -75.12 7.40 -66.72
CA ARG A 835 -74.21 6.78 -67.69
C ARG A 835 -73.01 7.67 -67.94
N ILE A 836 -71.82 7.12 -67.79
CA ILE A 836 -70.58 7.77 -68.18
C ILE A 836 -70.16 7.13 -69.51
N GLU A 837 -70.48 7.79 -70.63
CA GLU A 837 -70.18 7.28 -71.97
C GLU A 837 -68.79 7.73 -72.43
N VAL A 838 -67.93 6.76 -72.73
CA VAL A 838 -66.61 6.98 -73.32
C VAL A 838 -66.69 6.70 -74.81
N ARG A 839 -66.43 7.72 -75.63
CA ARG A 839 -66.39 7.62 -77.09
C ARG A 839 -64.99 7.87 -77.61
N LYS A 840 -64.58 7.08 -78.60
CA LYS A 840 -63.30 7.25 -79.28
C LYS A 840 -63.46 8.24 -80.44
N THR A 841 -62.71 9.33 -80.41
CA THR A 841 -62.64 10.33 -81.49
C THR A 841 -61.24 10.31 -82.14
N PRO A 842 -61.06 10.95 -83.31
CA PRO A 842 -59.73 11.10 -83.92
C PRO A 842 -58.73 11.88 -83.06
N THR A 843 -59.21 12.77 -82.19
CA THR A 843 -58.37 13.56 -81.29
C THR A 843 -58.11 12.88 -79.95
N GLY A 844 -58.80 11.80 -79.60
CA GLY A 844 -58.60 11.02 -78.38
C GLY A 844 -59.90 10.40 -77.85
N SER A 845 -59.88 9.85 -76.66
CA SER A 845 -61.10 9.47 -75.94
C SER A 845 -61.78 10.71 -75.36
N GLN A 846 -63.10 10.81 -75.51
CA GLN A 846 -63.92 11.84 -74.86
C GLN A 846 -64.95 11.18 -73.95
N VAL A 847 -65.36 11.88 -72.88
CA VAL A 847 -66.33 11.39 -71.90
C VAL A 847 -67.55 12.30 -71.89
N ARG A 848 -68.73 11.69 -71.83
CA ARG A 848 -70.00 12.38 -71.61
C ARG A 848 -70.75 11.71 -70.46
N VAL A 849 -71.16 12.49 -69.48
CA VAL A 849 -72.10 12.03 -68.43
C VAL A 849 -73.51 12.29 -68.95
N ALA A 850 -74.35 11.26 -68.98
CA ALA A 850 -75.70 11.25 -69.54
C ALA A 850 -76.73 10.73 -68.53
#